data_AF-A0A553KX66-F1
#
_entry.id   AF-A0A553KX66-F1
#
_cell.length_a   1.000
_cell.length_b   1.000
_cell.length_c   1.000
_cell.angle_alpha   90.00
_cell.angle_beta   90.00
_cell.angle_gamma   90.00
#
_symmetry.space_group_name_H-M   'P 1'
#
loop_
_entity.id
_entity.type
_entity.pdbx_description
1 polymer ?
#
loop_
_entity_poly.entity_id
_entity_poly.type
_entity_poly.pdbx_seq_one_letter_code
_entity_poly.pdbx_strand_id
1 'polypeptide(L)'
;MSGHNTTRNIVIALVQLFLILLAVIASYHLTRSVNIIPKAVLHLPDVHVSQSDMWSVVKIFLTTYLLQIGFAQWRKKDDGFASTTRFASEYVYYLFAYTTASLYLFIATTINYDPQFVAGIGLFSTLFYFIAFPIINTFTKNDAFFGSLFGMIGSVLKRMVSISGVLALVYFLVPLIMGKAFTANRDVANVITQVRIWFNPVGDTDWGFKNRLPGQVFAQPVLVKQAPNDTENLYVLERGGKVYKVSLSDPSDRELVVDVSELMGEVEVENGAVGWAFHPDFANQPYAFMYYTDTRPEGFQYNRLSRFDLSSELLNTRNASETILMELKREASGFHNGGSLEFGPDGYLYFGIGEGVRVPEAGTSDKILRAGILRLDVDINSQAGLAPEPFEFGTVQNYRVPSDNPFVGNDQIRNEYWAMGLRNPFRFTFDEQTGDMWLGDIGSTIWEEINKIEKGKHYQFPFVEGYNESGVPAWEELNLPEQGPVYTYEHNAYDRAVIGGVVNRSTLYEGLENKYIFADNYSAKIFVMDSDKDRVEEVQLIARANQYAQRGVSSVVQLDNGEILITTLGAASEPSGEVLQLVNIDEANVFRVEEEDNTPKDYDEAATAALFSVNCGRCHGVTGDGKGPDSKLLGVEMPDLTSPLFHYSRSSDDIKLVIEKGGPALGKSPLMPPWEGFLKPQEIDNLVIYIESLPDKHHKH
;
A
#
# COMPACT_ATOMS: atom_id res chain seq x y z
N MET A 1 -49.31 3.01 -32.01
CA MET A 1 -49.29 3.66 -30.67
C MET A 1 -48.08 3.27 -29.80
N SER A 2 -47.12 2.44 -30.25
CA SER A 2 -45.94 2.06 -29.45
C SER A 2 -44.75 3.03 -29.48
N GLY A 3 -44.63 3.91 -30.50
CA GLY A 3 -43.45 4.78 -30.65
C GLY A 3 -43.39 6.01 -29.73
N HIS A 4 -44.52 6.46 -29.18
CA HIS A 4 -44.58 7.69 -28.38
C HIS A 4 -44.04 7.51 -26.95
N ASN A 5 -44.23 6.32 -26.36
CA ASN A 5 -43.70 5.98 -25.03
C ASN A 5 -42.19 5.69 -25.07
N THR A 6 -41.68 5.11 -26.15
CA THR A 6 -40.25 4.81 -26.29
C THR A 6 -39.43 6.09 -26.34
N THR A 7 -39.83 7.07 -27.16
CA THR A 7 -39.12 8.35 -27.29
C THR A 7 -39.07 9.11 -25.97
N ARG A 8 -40.19 9.15 -25.23
CA ARG A 8 -40.28 9.82 -23.93
C ARG A 8 -39.43 9.14 -22.85
N ASN A 9 -39.38 7.81 -22.84
CA ASN A 9 -38.51 7.06 -21.93
C ASN A 9 -37.03 7.26 -22.21
N ILE A 10 -36.65 7.38 -23.49
CA ILE A 10 -35.28 7.73 -23.88
C ILE A 10 -34.93 9.14 -23.36
N VAL A 11 -35.80 10.12 -23.56
CA VAL A 11 -35.56 11.50 -23.07
C VAL A 11 -35.41 11.52 -21.54
N ILE A 12 -36.27 10.82 -20.81
CA ILE A 12 -36.16 10.73 -19.35
C ILE A 12 -34.85 10.07 -18.94
N ALA A 13 -34.46 8.95 -19.56
CA ALA A 13 -33.20 8.30 -19.28
C ALA A 13 -31.99 9.23 -19.53
N LEU A 14 -32.00 9.98 -20.64
CA LEU A 14 -30.97 10.98 -20.95
C LEU A 14 -30.91 12.10 -19.91
N VAL A 15 -32.06 12.59 -19.44
CA VAL A 15 -32.12 13.57 -18.35
C VAL A 15 -31.47 13.00 -17.09
N GLN A 16 -31.82 11.77 -16.68
CA GLN A 16 -31.26 11.19 -15.47
C GLN A 16 -29.74 10.97 -15.58
N LEU A 17 -29.24 10.51 -16.74
CA LEU A 17 -27.80 10.39 -17.02
C LEU A 17 -27.08 11.74 -16.99
N PHE A 18 -27.72 12.80 -17.48
CA PHE A 18 -27.18 14.15 -17.41
C PHE A 18 -27.10 14.68 -15.96
N LEU A 19 -28.11 14.39 -15.13
CA LEU A 19 -28.10 14.80 -13.72
C LEU A 19 -26.99 14.12 -12.92
N ILE A 20 -26.70 12.84 -13.17
CA ILE A 20 -25.58 12.16 -12.49
C ILE A 20 -24.22 12.68 -12.98
N LEU A 21 -24.07 12.99 -14.27
CA LEU A 21 -22.87 13.66 -14.80
C LEU A 21 -22.64 15.02 -14.10
N LEU A 22 -23.68 15.85 -14.03
CA LEU A 22 -23.61 17.13 -13.34
C LEU A 22 -23.29 16.98 -11.86
N ALA A 23 -23.83 15.94 -11.20
CA ALA A 23 -23.51 15.67 -9.81
C ALA A 23 -22.03 15.38 -9.64
N VAL A 24 -21.43 14.49 -10.46
CA VAL A 24 -19.99 14.19 -10.38
C VAL A 24 -19.13 15.43 -10.61
N ILE A 25 -19.45 16.25 -11.61
CA ILE A 25 -18.71 17.50 -11.87
C ILE A 25 -18.85 18.49 -10.70
N ALA A 26 -20.08 18.69 -10.20
CA ALA A 26 -20.33 19.59 -9.07
C ALA A 26 -19.60 19.12 -7.80
N SER A 27 -19.60 17.81 -7.53
CA SER A 27 -18.85 17.22 -6.42
C SER A 27 -17.36 17.51 -6.56
N TYR A 28 -16.77 17.26 -7.72
CA TYR A 28 -15.34 17.43 -7.96
C TYR A 28 -14.85 18.85 -7.65
N HIS A 29 -15.65 19.86 -8.01
CA HIS A 29 -15.31 21.24 -7.73
C HIS A 29 -15.63 21.68 -6.30
N LEU A 30 -16.77 21.25 -5.74
CA LEU A 30 -17.22 21.76 -4.44
C LEU A 30 -16.52 21.11 -3.26
N THR A 31 -16.25 19.80 -3.31
CA THR A 31 -15.69 19.06 -2.17
C THR A 31 -14.23 19.43 -1.87
N ARG A 32 -13.54 20.06 -2.82
CA ARG A 32 -12.21 20.66 -2.62
C ARG A 32 -12.22 21.94 -1.77
N SER A 33 -13.38 22.58 -1.64
CA SER A 33 -13.54 23.85 -0.92
C SER A 33 -14.42 23.72 0.33
N VAL A 34 -15.20 22.65 0.44
CA VAL A 34 -16.17 22.43 1.50
C VAL A 34 -16.16 20.96 1.94
N ASN A 35 -15.97 20.73 3.24
CA ASN A 35 -16.14 19.40 3.84
C ASN A 35 -17.62 19.08 4.01
N ILE A 36 -18.15 18.16 3.20
CA ILE A 36 -19.55 17.72 3.27
C ILE A 36 -19.76 16.79 4.48
N ILE A 37 -18.82 15.87 4.71
CA ILE A 37 -18.77 15.04 5.91
C ILE A 37 -17.90 15.77 6.94
N PRO A 38 -18.43 16.10 8.13
CA PRO A 38 -17.62 16.71 9.19
C PRO A 38 -16.44 15.80 9.55
N LYS A 39 -15.23 16.38 9.72
CA LYS A 39 -14.02 15.62 10.10
C LYS A 39 -14.17 14.83 11.41
N ALA A 40 -15.07 15.26 12.31
CA ALA A 40 -15.41 14.55 13.55
C ALA A 40 -16.17 13.22 13.32
N VAL A 41 -16.82 13.04 12.16
CA VAL A 41 -17.57 11.84 11.81
C VAL A 41 -16.68 10.82 11.11
N LEU A 42 -15.82 11.30 10.21
CA LEU A 42 -14.91 10.48 9.44
C LEU A 42 -13.63 11.28 9.17
N HIS A 43 -12.53 10.86 9.77
CA HIS A 43 -11.21 11.43 9.54
C HIS A 43 -10.47 10.53 8.56
N LEU A 44 -10.45 10.92 7.29
CA LEU A 44 -9.69 10.27 6.24
C LEU A 44 -8.60 11.23 5.74
N PRO A 45 -7.44 10.71 5.31
CA PRO A 45 -6.41 11.54 4.69
C PRO A 45 -7.00 12.28 3.50
N ASP A 46 -6.48 13.48 3.22
CA ASP A 46 -6.86 14.21 2.03
C ASP A 46 -6.34 13.44 0.81
N VAL A 47 -7.22 13.21 -0.17
CA VAL A 47 -6.92 12.38 -1.33
C VAL A 47 -7.14 13.20 -2.59
N HIS A 48 -6.16 13.17 -3.49
CA HIS A 48 -6.32 13.76 -4.82
C HIS A 48 -6.99 12.78 -5.77
N VAL A 49 -8.08 13.22 -6.41
CA VAL A 49 -8.65 12.56 -7.59
C VAL A 49 -8.22 13.39 -8.81
N SER A 50 -7.43 12.80 -9.69
CA SER A 50 -6.95 13.45 -10.91
C SER A 50 -8.09 13.69 -11.90
N GLN A 51 -7.86 14.49 -12.94
CA GLN A 51 -8.89 14.73 -13.95
C GLN A 51 -9.23 13.46 -14.73
N SER A 52 -8.24 12.63 -15.07
CA SER A 52 -8.45 11.35 -15.73
C SER A 52 -9.27 10.40 -14.85
N ASP A 53 -8.94 10.31 -13.56
CA ASP A 53 -9.67 9.50 -12.59
C ASP A 53 -11.12 9.98 -12.42
N MET A 54 -11.33 11.30 -12.37
CA MET A 54 -12.67 11.87 -12.30
C MET A 54 -13.53 11.46 -13.52
N TRP A 55 -12.97 11.45 -14.73
CA TRP A 55 -13.68 10.94 -15.90
C TRP A 55 -13.92 9.42 -15.87
N SER A 56 -13.03 8.65 -15.25
CA SER A 56 -13.26 7.23 -15.00
C SER A 56 -14.39 7.00 -13.98
N VAL A 57 -14.47 7.82 -12.93
CA VAL A 57 -15.60 7.84 -11.98
C VAL A 57 -16.91 8.16 -12.72
N VAL A 58 -16.92 9.18 -13.58
CA VAL A 58 -18.08 9.51 -14.44
C VAL A 58 -18.53 8.28 -15.23
N LYS A 59 -17.62 7.58 -15.91
CA LYS A 59 -17.95 6.38 -16.70
C LYS A 59 -18.57 5.28 -15.84
N ILE A 60 -18.03 5.03 -14.65
CA ILE A 60 -18.53 4.00 -13.72
C ILE A 60 -19.95 4.33 -13.26
N PHE A 61 -20.19 5.57 -12.80
CA PHE A 61 -21.51 5.99 -12.36
C PHE A 61 -22.52 5.98 -13.52
N LEU A 62 -22.16 6.49 -14.70
CA LEU A 62 -23.05 6.48 -15.87
C LEU A 62 -23.40 5.05 -16.30
N THR A 63 -22.43 4.15 -16.35
CA THR A 63 -22.64 2.75 -16.75
C THR A 63 -23.54 2.03 -15.76
N THR A 64 -23.25 2.15 -14.46
CA THR A 64 -24.04 1.53 -13.39
C THR A 64 -25.48 2.05 -13.40
N TYR A 65 -25.64 3.35 -13.64
CA TYR A 65 -26.95 3.99 -13.71
C TYR A 65 -27.73 3.62 -14.98
N LEU A 66 -27.05 3.46 -16.13
CA LEU A 66 -27.67 2.96 -17.36
C LEU A 66 -28.23 1.54 -17.17
N LEU A 67 -27.48 0.65 -16.50
CA LEU A 67 -27.97 -0.68 -16.14
C LEU A 67 -29.22 -0.59 -15.24
N GLN A 68 -29.18 0.29 -14.24
CA GLN A 68 -30.33 0.54 -13.35
C GLN A 68 -31.57 0.99 -14.10
N ILE A 69 -31.43 1.94 -15.05
CA ILE A 69 -32.53 2.39 -15.91
C ILE A 69 -33.07 1.22 -16.72
N GLY A 70 -32.18 0.43 -17.34
CA GLY A 70 -32.55 -0.76 -18.10
C GLY A 70 -33.41 -1.74 -17.29
N PHE A 71 -32.97 -2.11 -16.08
CA PHE A 71 -33.74 -2.97 -15.18
C PHE A 71 -35.07 -2.35 -14.73
N ALA A 72 -35.07 -1.05 -14.43
CA ALA A 72 -36.27 -0.35 -13.97
C ALA A 72 -37.34 -0.25 -15.07
N GLN A 73 -36.92 -0.09 -16.33
CA GLN A 73 -37.80 -0.04 -17.50
C GLN A 73 -38.22 -1.44 -17.98
N TRP A 74 -37.38 -2.46 -17.81
CA TRP A 74 -37.73 -3.84 -18.17
C TRP A 74 -38.94 -4.37 -17.40
N ARG A 75 -39.11 -3.95 -16.14
CA ARG A 75 -40.14 -4.49 -15.23
C ARG A 75 -41.44 -3.66 -15.17
N LYS A 76 -41.46 -2.41 -15.64
CA LYS A 76 -42.66 -1.54 -15.56
C LYS A 76 -42.92 -0.82 -16.88
N LYS A 77 -44.19 -0.74 -17.28
CA LYS A 77 -44.65 -0.14 -18.55
C LYS A 77 -44.77 1.39 -18.54
N ASP A 78 -44.62 2.02 -17.37
CA ASP A 78 -44.77 3.47 -17.17
C ASP A 78 -43.41 4.16 -17.03
N ASP A 79 -43.34 5.43 -17.44
CA ASP A 79 -42.09 6.19 -17.49
C ASP A 79 -41.55 6.58 -16.10
N GLY A 80 -40.24 6.86 -16.01
CA GLY A 80 -39.56 7.01 -14.71
C GLY A 80 -40.01 8.18 -13.82
N PHE A 81 -40.53 9.23 -14.43
CA PHE A 81 -41.17 10.36 -13.74
C PHE A 81 -42.70 10.37 -13.85
N ALA A 82 -43.32 9.24 -14.19
CA ALA A 82 -44.76 9.17 -14.42
C ALA A 82 -45.60 9.42 -13.15
N SER A 83 -45.11 9.08 -11.97
CA SER A 83 -45.83 9.26 -10.70
C SER A 83 -44.89 9.34 -9.50
N THR A 84 -45.39 9.81 -8.36
CA THR A 84 -44.62 9.88 -7.10
C THR A 84 -44.22 8.49 -6.58
N THR A 85 -45.05 7.47 -6.82
CA THR A 85 -44.76 6.08 -6.43
C THR A 85 -43.74 5.41 -7.33
N ARG A 86 -43.75 5.73 -8.64
CA ARG A 86 -42.71 5.31 -9.57
C ARG A 86 -41.39 5.98 -9.21
N PHE A 87 -41.38 7.30 -8.99
CA PHE A 87 -40.21 8.04 -8.53
C PHE A 87 -39.61 7.41 -7.27
N ALA A 88 -40.43 7.13 -6.26
CA ALA A 88 -39.95 6.51 -5.03
C ALA A 88 -39.31 5.12 -5.26
N SER A 89 -39.80 4.35 -6.23
CA SER A 89 -39.19 3.08 -6.61
C SER A 89 -37.84 3.28 -7.29
N GLU A 90 -37.76 4.24 -8.22
CA GLU A 90 -36.51 4.56 -8.93
C GLU A 90 -35.46 5.13 -8.01
N TYR A 91 -35.85 5.96 -7.04
CA TYR A 91 -34.92 6.50 -6.06
C TYR A 91 -34.28 5.38 -5.20
N VAL A 92 -35.05 4.34 -4.84
CA VAL A 92 -34.48 3.16 -4.17
C VAL A 92 -33.50 2.40 -5.09
N TYR A 93 -33.81 2.26 -6.38
CA TYR A 93 -32.86 1.66 -7.33
C TYR A 93 -31.63 2.53 -7.55
N TYR A 94 -31.78 3.85 -7.56
CA TYR A 94 -30.68 4.79 -7.59
C TYR A 94 -29.77 4.61 -6.37
N LEU A 95 -30.32 4.52 -5.15
CA LEU A 95 -29.50 4.28 -3.96
C LEU A 95 -28.69 2.99 -4.10
N PHE A 96 -29.29 1.94 -4.66
CA PHE A 96 -28.59 0.70 -4.95
C PHE A 96 -27.46 0.92 -5.99
N ALA A 97 -27.75 1.53 -7.13
CA ALA A 97 -26.77 1.80 -8.19
C ALA A 97 -25.62 2.69 -7.72
N TYR A 98 -25.92 3.77 -6.98
CA TYR A 98 -24.93 4.64 -6.36
C TYR A 98 -24.04 3.83 -5.42
N THR A 99 -24.63 3.01 -4.55
CA THR A 99 -23.87 2.20 -3.59
C THR A 99 -22.97 1.19 -4.30
N THR A 100 -23.48 0.52 -5.33
CA THR A 100 -22.70 -0.43 -6.14
C THR A 100 -21.53 0.27 -6.85
N ALA A 101 -21.75 1.44 -7.46
CA ALA A 101 -20.69 2.22 -8.08
C ALA A 101 -19.62 2.66 -7.06
N SER A 102 -20.04 3.14 -5.89
CA SER A 102 -19.15 3.54 -4.79
C SER A 102 -18.34 2.35 -4.25
N LEU A 103 -18.95 1.18 -4.09
CA LEU A 103 -18.24 -0.03 -3.69
C LEU A 103 -17.26 -0.47 -4.77
N TYR A 104 -17.66 -0.46 -6.04
CA TYR A 104 -16.77 -0.82 -7.15
C TYR A 104 -15.54 0.08 -7.19
N LEU A 105 -15.72 1.40 -7.06
CA LEU A 105 -14.60 2.34 -6.91
C LEU A 105 -13.69 1.98 -5.73
N PHE A 106 -14.30 1.64 -4.58
CA PHE A 106 -13.58 1.32 -3.35
C PHE A 106 -12.88 -0.05 -3.35
N ILE A 107 -13.29 -1.03 -4.16
CA ILE A 107 -12.77 -2.40 -4.07
C ILE A 107 -12.12 -2.91 -5.35
N ALA A 108 -12.39 -2.30 -6.50
CA ALA A 108 -12.05 -2.89 -7.80
C ALA A 108 -11.27 -1.95 -8.72
N THR A 109 -11.01 -0.71 -8.33
CA THR A 109 -10.30 0.26 -9.18
C THR A 109 -8.97 0.71 -8.58
N THR A 110 -8.07 1.18 -9.46
CA THR A 110 -6.85 1.92 -9.10
C THR A 110 -7.15 3.35 -8.66
N ILE A 111 -8.39 3.82 -8.79
CA ILE A 111 -8.77 5.19 -8.48
C ILE A 111 -8.73 5.40 -6.97
N ASN A 112 -8.17 6.54 -6.60
CA ASN A 112 -8.19 7.06 -5.26
C ASN A 112 -9.62 7.24 -4.73
N TYR A 113 -9.95 6.56 -3.62
CA TYR A 113 -11.28 6.66 -3.03
C TYR A 113 -11.36 7.88 -2.09
N ASP A 114 -11.96 8.96 -2.58
CA ASP A 114 -12.26 10.14 -1.77
C ASP A 114 -13.70 10.06 -1.19
N PRO A 115 -13.86 9.92 0.14
CA PRO A 115 -15.17 9.85 0.80
C PRO A 115 -16.00 11.13 0.65
N GLN A 116 -15.37 12.31 0.61
CA GLN A 116 -16.04 13.61 0.46
C GLN A 116 -16.58 13.72 -0.95
N PHE A 117 -15.75 13.39 -1.95
CA PHE A 117 -16.16 13.36 -3.35
C PHE A 117 -17.32 12.40 -3.58
N VAL A 118 -17.21 11.16 -3.09
CA VAL A 118 -18.27 10.15 -3.23
C VAL A 118 -19.55 10.59 -2.53
N ALA A 119 -19.49 11.07 -1.28
CA ALA A 119 -20.66 11.59 -0.58
C ALA A 119 -21.27 12.82 -1.26
N GLY A 120 -20.43 13.68 -1.83
CA GLY A 120 -20.85 14.78 -2.68
C GLY A 120 -21.66 14.30 -3.88
N ILE A 121 -21.21 13.23 -4.56
CA ILE A 121 -21.93 12.67 -5.72
C ILE A 121 -23.32 12.26 -5.26
N GLY A 122 -23.40 11.55 -4.13
CA GLY A 122 -24.66 11.09 -3.55
C GLY A 122 -25.61 12.22 -3.17
N LEU A 123 -25.08 13.29 -2.56
CA LEU A 123 -25.83 14.47 -2.15
C LEU A 123 -26.37 15.25 -3.36
N PHE A 124 -25.49 15.65 -4.28
CA PHE A 124 -25.88 16.47 -5.43
C PHE A 124 -26.80 15.73 -6.37
N SER A 125 -26.53 14.45 -6.66
CA SER A 125 -27.43 13.66 -7.50
C SER A 125 -28.80 13.50 -6.85
N THR A 126 -28.89 13.27 -5.53
CA THR A 126 -30.18 13.25 -4.81
C THR A 126 -30.93 14.58 -4.94
N LEU A 127 -30.25 15.70 -4.69
CA LEU A 127 -30.84 17.04 -4.80
C LEU A 127 -31.34 17.31 -6.22
N PHE A 128 -30.51 17.07 -7.23
CA PHE A 128 -30.84 17.25 -8.64
C PHE A 128 -32.01 16.36 -9.05
N TYR A 129 -32.06 15.10 -8.58
CA TYR A 129 -33.15 14.19 -8.85
C TYR A 129 -34.48 14.64 -8.23
N PHE A 130 -34.43 15.13 -6.98
CA PHE A 130 -35.60 15.61 -6.24
C PHE A 130 -36.15 16.93 -6.78
N ILE A 131 -35.29 17.78 -7.37
CA ILE A 131 -35.70 19.03 -8.03
C ILE A 131 -36.24 18.75 -9.44
N ALA A 132 -35.65 17.81 -10.17
CA ALA A 132 -36.06 17.49 -11.54
C ALA A 132 -37.51 16.98 -11.63
N PHE A 133 -37.95 16.12 -10.70
CA PHE A 133 -39.31 15.56 -10.71
C PHE A 133 -40.44 16.61 -10.67
N PRO A 134 -40.50 17.53 -9.69
CA PRO A 134 -41.55 18.55 -9.66
C PRO A 134 -41.45 19.51 -10.84
N ILE A 135 -40.25 19.86 -11.31
CA ILE A 135 -40.07 20.66 -12.54
C ILE A 135 -40.73 19.96 -13.73
N ILE A 136 -40.37 18.70 -13.98
CA ILE A 136 -40.89 17.94 -15.11
C ILE A 136 -42.41 17.80 -15.02
N ASN A 137 -42.98 17.51 -13.86
CA ASN A 137 -44.45 17.41 -13.72
C ASN A 137 -45.16 18.75 -13.87
N THR A 138 -44.58 19.85 -13.38
CA THR A 138 -45.15 21.19 -13.60
C THR A 138 -45.17 21.53 -15.09
N PHE A 139 -44.10 21.24 -15.84
CA PHE A 139 -44.05 21.53 -17.27
C PHE A 139 -44.84 20.56 -18.15
N THR A 140 -44.95 19.29 -17.77
CA THR A 140 -45.57 18.25 -18.62
C THR A 140 -47.01 17.94 -18.25
N LYS A 141 -47.43 18.18 -17.00
CA LYS A 141 -48.77 17.86 -16.48
C LYS A 141 -49.51 19.05 -15.88
N ASN A 142 -48.89 20.23 -15.82
CA ASN A 142 -49.43 21.42 -15.14
C ASN A 142 -49.70 21.22 -13.64
N ASP A 143 -48.97 20.30 -13.00
CA ASP A 143 -49.07 20.09 -11.55
C ASP A 143 -48.40 21.23 -10.78
N ALA A 144 -48.96 21.61 -9.62
CA ALA A 144 -48.33 22.58 -8.73
C ALA A 144 -46.99 22.03 -8.21
N PHE A 145 -45.92 22.83 -8.35
CA PHE A 145 -44.55 22.44 -7.99
C PHE A 145 -44.45 21.86 -6.56
N PHE A 146 -44.92 22.61 -5.56
CA PHE A 146 -44.86 22.19 -4.17
C PHE A 146 -45.74 20.99 -3.86
N GLY A 147 -46.89 20.85 -4.54
CA GLY A 147 -47.74 19.67 -4.41
C GLY A 147 -47.03 18.41 -4.89
N SER A 148 -46.37 18.49 -6.04
CA SER A 148 -45.55 17.40 -6.59
C SER A 148 -44.37 17.05 -5.68
N LEU A 149 -43.68 18.06 -5.14
CA LEU A 149 -42.54 17.89 -4.24
C LEU A 149 -42.94 17.16 -2.94
N PHE A 150 -43.97 17.63 -2.22
CA PHE A 150 -44.37 17.01 -0.96
C PHE A 150 -44.98 15.62 -1.17
N GLY A 151 -45.75 15.42 -2.25
CA GLY A 151 -46.28 14.10 -2.61
C GLY A 151 -45.17 13.09 -2.94
N MET A 152 -44.11 13.55 -3.63
CA MET A 152 -42.91 12.77 -3.92
C MET A 152 -42.17 12.38 -2.64
N ILE A 153 -41.88 13.35 -1.75
CA ILE A 153 -41.22 13.09 -0.46
C ILE A 153 -42.01 12.08 0.37
N GLY A 154 -43.33 12.25 0.48
CA GLY A 154 -44.19 11.31 1.20
C GLY A 154 -44.16 9.89 0.61
N SER A 155 -44.06 9.77 -0.72
CA SER A 155 -43.95 8.48 -1.40
C SER A 155 -42.59 7.82 -1.18
N VAL A 156 -41.51 8.61 -1.18
CA VAL A 156 -40.15 8.13 -0.85
C VAL A 156 -40.12 7.62 0.59
N LEU A 157 -40.61 8.38 1.57
CA LEU A 157 -40.65 7.95 2.97
C LEU A 157 -41.40 6.63 3.18
N LYS A 158 -42.58 6.48 2.54
CA LYS A 158 -43.34 5.23 2.56
C LYS A 158 -42.57 4.07 1.92
N ARG A 159 -41.81 4.35 0.85
CA ARG A 159 -41.00 3.33 0.18
C ARG A 159 -39.79 2.92 1.01
N MET A 160 -39.15 3.86 1.71
CA MET A 160 -38.00 3.60 2.57
C MET A 160 -38.31 2.65 3.73
N VAL A 161 -39.54 2.67 4.26
CA VAL A 161 -39.97 1.73 5.33
C VAL A 161 -40.44 0.36 4.80
N SER A 162 -40.48 0.17 3.47
CA SER A 162 -40.76 -1.15 2.88
C SER A 162 -39.55 -2.08 3.00
N ILE A 163 -39.74 -3.39 2.93
CA ILE A 163 -38.63 -4.38 2.94
C ILE A 163 -37.53 -3.98 1.95
N SER A 164 -37.90 -3.66 0.70
CA SER A 164 -36.94 -3.23 -0.32
C SER A 164 -36.26 -1.90 -0.02
N GLY A 165 -36.94 -0.98 0.66
CA GLY A 165 -36.37 0.31 1.05
C GLY A 165 -35.38 0.17 2.20
N VAL A 166 -35.72 -0.65 3.20
CA VAL A 166 -34.83 -0.97 4.32
C VAL A 166 -33.57 -1.68 3.82
N LEU A 167 -33.70 -2.68 2.95
CA LEU A 167 -32.54 -3.36 2.37
C LEU A 167 -31.64 -2.42 1.58
N ALA A 168 -32.21 -1.50 0.78
CA ALA A 168 -31.43 -0.51 0.05
C ALA A 168 -30.73 0.49 0.97
N LEU A 169 -31.38 0.89 2.08
CA LEU A 169 -30.79 1.80 3.06
C LEU A 169 -29.67 1.13 3.85
N VAL A 170 -29.84 -0.15 4.23
CA VAL A 170 -28.76 -0.95 4.84
C VAL A 170 -27.59 -1.08 3.88
N TYR A 171 -27.84 -1.42 2.61
CA TYR A 171 -26.80 -1.52 1.59
C TYR A 171 -26.07 -0.17 1.39
N PHE A 172 -26.80 0.94 1.35
CA PHE A 172 -26.24 2.29 1.21
C PHE A 172 -25.26 2.68 2.31
N LEU A 173 -25.38 2.10 3.51
CA LEU A 173 -24.44 2.34 4.60
C LEU A 173 -23.15 1.51 4.50
N VAL A 174 -23.10 0.48 3.64
CA VAL A 174 -21.95 -0.44 3.52
C VAL A 174 -20.64 0.28 3.18
N PRO A 175 -20.55 1.20 2.19
CA PRO A 175 -19.30 1.91 1.89
C PRO A 175 -18.76 2.70 3.09
N LEU A 176 -19.64 3.34 3.87
CA LEU A 176 -19.24 4.10 5.06
C LEU A 176 -18.71 3.17 6.16
N ILE A 177 -19.39 2.05 6.40
CA ILE A 177 -18.96 1.04 7.37
C ILE A 177 -17.61 0.44 6.94
N MET A 178 -17.47 0.08 5.66
CA MET A 178 -16.21 -0.44 5.11
C MET A 178 -15.07 0.57 5.18
N GLY A 179 -15.32 1.83 4.83
CA GLY A 179 -14.31 2.90 4.91
C GLY A 179 -13.83 3.11 6.35
N LYS A 180 -14.75 3.16 7.32
CA LYS A 180 -14.40 3.25 8.74
C LYS A 180 -13.61 2.02 9.21
N ALA A 181 -14.01 0.82 8.78
CA ALA A 181 -13.32 -0.42 9.14
C ALA A 181 -11.92 -0.51 8.52
N PHE A 182 -11.77 -0.09 7.26
CA PHE A 182 -10.51 -0.01 6.54
C PHE A 182 -9.48 0.85 7.29
N THR A 183 -9.91 1.97 7.87
CA THR A 183 -8.99 2.83 8.63
C THR A 183 -8.79 2.43 10.08
N ALA A 184 -9.77 1.76 10.69
CA ALA A 184 -9.70 1.36 12.08
C ALA A 184 -8.93 0.04 12.29
N ASN A 185 -8.81 -0.80 11.27
CA ASN A 185 -8.24 -2.14 11.39
C ASN A 185 -7.38 -2.50 10.16
N ARG A 186 -6.09 -2.77 10.40
CA ARG A 186 -5.11 -3.09 9.34
C ARG A 186 -5.39 -4.43 8.65
N ASP A 187 -5.95 -5.42 9.34
CA ASP A 187 -6.29 -6.71 8.72
C ASP A 187 -7.49 -6.58 7.77
N VAL A 188 -8.47 -5.77 8.15
CA VAL A 188 -9.58 -5.41 7.25
C VAL A 188 -9.05 -4.64 6.03
N ALA A 189 -8.11 -3.71 6.24
CA ALA A 189 -7.46 -3.00 5.16
C ALA A 189 -6.72 -3.95 4.21
N ASN A 190 -6.03 -4.96 4.75
CA ASN A 190 -5.36 -5.99 3.96
C ASN A 190 -6.35 -6.80 3.13
N VAL A 191 -7.47 -7.26 3.71
CA VAL A 191 -8.49 -8.01 2.95
C VAL A 191 -9.04 -7.18 1.78
N ILE A 192 -9.36 -5.91 2.02
CA ILE A 192 -9.82 -5.00 0.96
C ILE A 192 -8.73 -4.80 -0.10
N THR A 193 -7.47 -4.71 0.32
CA THR A 193 -6.32 -4.59 -0.59
C THR A 193 -6.15 -5.85 -1.45
N GLN A 194 -6.34 -7.05 -0.89
CA GLN A 194 -6.30 -8.30 -1.66
C GLN A 194 -7.40 -8.37 -2.71
N VAL A 195 -8.63 -7.96 -2.35
CA VAL A 195 -9.72 -7.85 -3.33
C VAL A 195 -9.36 -6.88 -4.45
N ARG A 196 -8.80 -5.71 -4.10
CA ARG A 196 -8.31 -4.73 -5.07
C ARG A 196 -7.26 -5.32 -6.02
N ILE A 197 -6.36 -6.16 -5.53
CA ILE A 197 -5.33 -6.80 -6.35
C ILE A 197 -5.94 -7.81 -7.30
N TRP A 198 -6.90 -8.61 -6.83
CA TRP A 198 -7.62 -9.56 -7.67
C TRP A 198 -8.28 -8.89 -8.89
N PHE A 199 -8.84 -7.69 -8.70
CA PHE A 199 -9.42 -6.91 -9.80
C PHE A 199 -8.39 -6.18 -10.67
N ASN A 200 -7.15 -6.00 -10.21
CA ASN A 200 -6.10 -5.23 -10.88
C ASN A 200 -4.79 -6.03 -10.88
N PRO A 201 -4.76 -7.18 -11.58
CA PRO A 201 -3.54 -7.97 -11.70
C PRO A 201 -2.48 -7.15 -12.44
N VAL A 202 -1.22 -7.42 -12.11
CA VAL A 202 -0.09 -6.94 -12.90
C VAL A 202 0.08 -7.88 -14.10
N GLY A 203 0.43 -7.33 -15.25
CA GLY A 203 0.77 -8.14 -16.42
C GLY A 203 2.00 -9.01 -16.18
N ASP A 204 2.27 -9.95 -17.09
CA ASP A 204 3.44 -10.82 -17.00
C ASP A 204 4.74 -9.98 -16.93
N THR A 205 5.63 -10.34 -16.02
CA THR A 205 6.93 -9.70 -15.84
C THR A 205 8.07 -10.68 -16.04
N ASP A 206 9.18 -10.20 -16.61
CA ASP A 206 10.39 -11.02 -16.83
C ASP A 206 11.19 -11.26 -15.53
N TRP A 207 10.88 -10.50 -14.47
CA TRP A 207 11.54 -10.58 -13.17
C TRP A 207 10.55 -10.87 -12.05
N GLY A 208 11.05 -11.54 -11.02
CA GLY A 208 10.34 -11.82 -9.79
C GLY A 208 11.31 -11.87 -8.60
N PHE A 209 10.86 -12.47 -7.51
CA PHE A 209 11.62 -12.49 -6.27
C PHE A 209 11.84 -13.90 -5.75
N LYS A 210 12.99 -14.14 -5.14
CA LYS A 210 13.25 -15.32 -4.29
C LYS A 210 13.69 -14.88 -2.91
N ASN A 211 13.30 -15.61 -1.86
CA ASN A 211 13.73 -15.29 -0.51
C ASN A 211 15.25 -15.53 -0.39
N ARG A 212 16.00 -14.48 0.00
CA ARG A 212 17.47 -14.51 0.06
C ARG A 212 17.99 -15.14 1.35
N LEU A 213 17.19 -15.12 2.41
CA LEU A 213 17.48 -15.64 3.75
C LEU A 213 16.39 -16.64 4.16
N PRO A 214 16.28 -17.79 3.47
CA PRO A 214 15.20 -18.75 3.71
C PRO A 214 15.14 -19.21 5.17
N GLY A 215 13.93 -19.30 5.71
CA GLY A 215 13.67 -19.67 7.10
C GLY A 215 13.85 -18.54 8.11
N GLN A 216 14.34 -17.36 7.69
CA GLN A 216 14.39 -16.17 8.53
C GLN A 216 13.18 -15.27 8.28
N VAL A 217 12.62 -14.75 9.37
CA VAL A 217 11.63 -13.68 9.36
C VAL A 217 12.06 -12.56 10.29
N PHE A 218 11.68 -11.34 9.93
CA PHE A 218 12.06 -10.13 10.64
C PHE A 218 10.83 -9.31 11.05
N ALA A 219 10.92 -8.62 12.17
CA ALA A 219 9.91 -7.69 12.66
C ALA A 219 10.08 -6.34 11.96
N GLN A 220 9.30 -6.09 10.91
CA GLN A 220 9.34 -4.82 10.15
C GLN A 220 10.75 -4.42 9.72
N PRO A 221 11.45 -5.25 8.93
CA PRO A 221 12.76 -4.89 8.42
C PRO A 221 12.62 -3.68 7.49
N VAL A 222 13.45 -2.66 7.71
CA VAL A 222 13.38 -1.38 6.98
C VAL A 222 14.56 -1.17 6.03
N LEU A 223 15.63 -1.94 6.22
CA LEU A 223 16.85 -1.84 5.44
C LEU A 223 17.68 -3.12 5.59
N VAL A 224 18.26 -3.57 4.49
CA VAL A 224 19.33 -4.56 4.48
C VAL A 224 20.60 -3.92 3.91
N LYS A 225 21.75 -4.21 4.51
CA LYS A 225 23.06 -3.71 4.09
C LYS A 225 24.12 -4.81 4.17
N GLN A 226 25.18 -4.64 3.41
CA GLN A 226 26.42 -5.39 3.54
C GLN A 226 27.49 -4.45 4.09
N ALA A 227 28.33 -4.92 5.01
CA ALA A 227 29.46 -4.12 5.48
C ALA A 227 30.57 -4.11 4.40
N PRO A 228 31.34 -3.03 4.24
CA PRO A 228 32.41 -2.97 3.26
C PRO A 228 33.37 -4.17 3.38
N ASN A 229 33.58 -4.88 2.28
CA ASN A 229 34.39 -6.11 2.18
C ASN A 229 33.86 -7.35 2.94
N ASP A 230 32.65 -7.31 3.52
CA ASP A 230 32.02 -8.49 4.14
C ASP A 230 31.16 -9.24 3.13
N THR A 231 31.77 -10.10 2.32
CA THR A 231 31.04 -10.85 1.27
C THR A 231 30.17 -12.00 1.80
N GLU A 232 30.22 -12.29 3.10
CA GLU A 232 29.62 -13.49 3.69
C GLU A 232 28.35 -13.19 4.49
N ASN A 233 28.10 -11.94 4.88
CA ASN A 233 27.01 -11.60 5.78
C ASN A 233 26.16 -10.42 5.28
N LEU A 234 24.88 -10.47 5.65
CA LEU A 234 23.94 -9.36 5.53
C LEU A 234 23.57 -8.83 6.91
N TYR A 235 23.33 -7.53 6.98
CA TYR A 235 22.87 -6.83 8.18
C TYR A 235 21.47 -6.29 7.94
N VAL A 236 20.51 -6.78 8.70
CA VAL A 236 19.10 -6.42 8.58
C VAL A 236 18.70 -5.53 9.76
N LEU A 237 18.31 -4.29 9.46
CA LEU A 237 17.76 -3.36 10.44
C LEU A 237 16.25 -3.58 10.56
N GLU A 238 15.80 -3.96 11.75
CA GLU A 238 14.39 -3.96 12.14
C GLU A 238 14.00 -2.58 12.66
N ARG A 239 12.79 -2.13 12.31
CA ARG A 239 12.23 -0.84 12.72
C ARG A 239 12.24 -0.62 14.23
N GLY A 240 12.17 -1.71 15.00
CA GLY A 240 12.24 -1.71 16.46
C GLY A 240 13.63 -1.45 17.07
N GLY A 241 14.65 -1.14 16.27
CA GLY A 241 15.98 -0.78 16.78
C GLY A 241 16.96 -1.94 16.93
N LYS A 242 16.70 -3.06 16.25
CA LYS A 242 17.58 -4.24 16.27
C LYS A 242 18.26 -4.42 14.93
N VAL A 243 19.56 -4.66 14.94
CA VAL A 243 20.33 -5.02 13.75
C VAL A 243 20.80 -6.46 13.89
N TYR A 244 20.47 -7.29 12.91
CA TYR A 244 20.88 -8.68 12.85
C TYR A 244 21.89 -8.90 11.76
N LYS A 245 23.05 -9.46 12.10
CA LYS A 245 23.99 -10.05 11.14
C LYS A 245 23.54 -11.47 10.83
N VAL A 246 23.43 -11.81 9.56
CA VAL A 246 22.97 -13.11 9.07
C VAL A 246 23.92 -13.62 8.00
N SER A 247 24.40 -14.86 8.16
CA SER A 247 25.26 -15.48 7.16
C SER A 247 24.49 -15.78 5.87
N LEU A 248 25.12 -15.50 4.72
CA LEU A 248 24.60 -15.82 3.40
C LEU A 248 24.68 -17.32 3.08
N SER A 249 25.65 -18.03 3.66
CA SER A 249 25.84 -19.48 3.43
C SER A 249 24.98 -20.34 4.36
N ASP A 250 24.73 -19.86 5.58
CA ASP A 250 23.84 -20.50 6.54
C ASP A 250 22.96 -19.44 7.22
N PRO A 251 21.77 -19.14 6.65
CA PRO A 251 20.87 -18.15 7.23
C PRO A 251 20.40 -18.46 8.66
N SER A 252 20.62 -19.69 9.18
CA SER A 252 20.34 -20.01 10.58
C SER A 252 21.39 -19.44 11.55
N ASP A 253 22.59 -19.12 11.04
CA ASP A 253 23.61 -18.37 11.75
C ASP A 253 23.25 -16.87 11.73
N ARG A 254 22.59 -16.45 12.81
CA ARG A 254 22.08 -15.10 13.02
C ARG A 254 22.56 -14.56 14.36
N GLU A 255 23.14 -13.38 14.34
CA GLU A 255 23.66 -12.67 15.51
C GLU A 255 22.96 -11.30 15.66
N LEU A 256 22.52 -10.97 16.87
CA LEU A 256 22.08 -9.61 17.20
C LEU A 256 23.32 -8.74 17.45
N VAL A 257 23.56 -7.74 16.59
CA VAL A 257 24.79 -6.93 16.65
C VAL A 257 24.63 -5.59 17.35
N VAL A 258 23.45 -4.99 17.26
CA VAL A 258 23.08 -3.75 17.97
C VAL A 258 21.61 -3.85 18.38
N ASP A 259 21.32 -3.43 19.61
CA ASP A 259 19.95 -3.35 20.12
C ASP A 259 19.74 -2.03 20.88
N VAL A 260 19.01 -1.11 20.27
CA VAL A 260 18.58 0.16 20.88
C VAL A 260 17.10 0.16 21.22
N SER A 261 16.41 -0.99 21.21
CA SER A 261 14.97 -1.06 21.47
C SER A 261 14.61 -0.56 22.86
N GLU A 262 15.47 -0.80 23.86
CA GLU A 262 15.33 -0.23 25.20
C GLU A 262 15.58 1.27 25.25
N LEU A 263 16.17 1.87 24.21
CA LEU A 263 16.33 3.32 24.07
C LEU A 263 15.18 3.99 23.33
N MET A 264 14.22 3.19 22.86
CA MET A 264 13.06 3.64 22.12
C MET A 264 11.80 3.50 23.00
N GLY A 265 10.80 4.31 22.72
CA GLY A 265 9.46 4.13 23.30
C GLY A 265 8.55 3.44 22.30
N GLU A 266 7.35 3.98 22.10
CA GLU A 266 6.38 3.42 21.16
C GLU A 266 6.84 3.59 19.70
N VAL A 267 6.80 2.50 18.94
CA VAL A 267 7.13 2.47 17.51
C VAL A 267 5.85 2.39 16.69
N GLU A 268 5.47 3.52 16.09
CA GLU A 268 4.26 3.69 15.30
C GLU A 268 4.45 4.70 14.15
N VAL A 269 3.53 4.69 13.19
CA VAL A 269 3.50 5.67 12.08
C VAL A 269 4.78 5.64 11.24
N GLU A 270 5.67 6.63 11.35
CA GLU A 270 6.96 6.75 10.65
C GLU A 270 8.19 6.65 11.57
N ASN A 271 8.01 6.58 12.89
CA ASN A 271 9.16 6.54 13.81
C ASN A 271 9.76 5.13 13.92
N GLY A 272 10.93 5.03 14.52
CA GLY A 272 11.64 3.77 14.65
C GLY A 272 13.13 3.98 14.40
N ALA A 273 13.89 2.90 14.33
CA ALA A 273 15.20 2.91 13.70
C ALA A 273 15.00 2.74 12.19
N VAL A 274 15.45 3.73 11.41
CA VAL A 274 15.14 3.82 9.98
C VAL A 274 16.35 4.08 9.10
N GLY A 275 17.50 4.45 9.68
CA GLY A 275 18.77 4.64 8.97
C GLY A 275 19.87 3.76 9.52
N TRP A 276 20.69 3.19 8.64
CA TRP A 276 21.87 2.41 9.00
C TRP A 276 22.95 2.52 7.93
N ALA A 277 24.18 2.83 8.34
CA ALA A 277 25.35 2.89 7.45
C ALA A 277 26.61 2.40 8.17
N PHE A 278 27.49 1.71 7.45
CA PHE A 278 28.82 1.34 7.94
C PHE A 278 29.83 2.42 7.56
N HIS A 279 30.84 2.61 8.40
CA HIS A 279 32.00 3.43 8.03
C HIS A 279 32.69 2.84 6.78
N PRO A 280 33.13 3.64 5.79
CA PRO A 280 33.77 3.13 4.58
C PRO A 280 35.04 2.33 4.86
N ASP A 281 35.81 2.76 5.87
CA ASP A 281 36.99 2.04 6.37
C ASP A 281 36.63 1.05 7.49
N PHE A 282 35.57 0.25 7.31
CA PHE A 282 35.02 -0.62 8.36
C PHE A 282 36.06 -1.59 8.97
N ALA A 283 37.04 -2.02 8.18
CA ALA A 283 38.09 -2.92 8.60
C ALA A 283 39.03 -2.32 9.68
N ASN A 284 39.31 -1.02 9.61
CA ASN A 284 40.15 -0.33 10.60
C ASN A 284 39.33 0.49 11.61
N GLN A 285 38.16 0.96 11.18
CA GLN A 285 37.20 1.69 11.96
C GLN A 285 35.87 0.92 11.94
N PRO A 286 35.67 -0.07 12.82
CA PRO A 286 34.46 -0.90 12.86
C PRO A 286 33.27 -0.13 13.43
N TYR A 287 33.02 1.06 12.90
CA TYR A 287 31.95 1.96 13.27
C TYR A 287 30.76 1.78 12.36
N ALA A 288 29.57 1.88 12.94
CA ALA A 288 28.32 1.96 12.22
C ALA A 288 27.46 3.11 12.78
N PHE A 289 26.59 3.65 11.95
CA PHE A 289 25.78 4.82 12.24
C PHE A 289 24.31 4.43 12.14
N MET A 290 23.52 4.79 13.14
CA MET A 290 22.08 4.54 13.18
C MET A 290 21.31 5.85 13.36
N TYR A 291 20.22 5.97 12.61
CA TYR A 291 19.21 7.00 12.84
C TYR A 291 17.94 6.38 13.40
N TYR A 292 17.55 6.79 14.61
CA TYR A 292 16.41 6.23 15.33
C TYR A 292 15.65 7.26 16.16
N THR A 293 14.39 7.00 16.49
CA THR A 293 13.57 7.88 17.33
C THR A 293 13.53 7.41 18.78
N ASP A 294 13.91 8.28 19.73
CA ASP A 294 13.59 8.14 21.16
C ASP A 294 12.33 8.94 21.49
N THR A 295 11.26 8.26 21.90
CA THR A 295 9.99 8.89 22.31
C THR A 295 9.83 8.98 23.83
N ARG A 296 10.94 8.95 24.58
CA ARG A 296 10.94 8.98 26.05
C ARG A 296 11.65 10.23 26.58
N PRO A 297 11.26 10.73 27.77
CA PRO A 297 10.04 10.36 28.50
C PRO A 297 8.77 10.77 27.73
N GLU A 298 7.63 10.18 28.07
CA GLU A 298 6.35 10.41 27.40
C GLU A 298 6.08 11.91 27.17
N GLY A 299 5.73 12.29 25.94
CA GLY A 299 5.54 13.69 25.53
C GLY A 299 6.78 14.40 24.96
N PHE A 300 7.95 13.77 25.02
CA PHE A 300 9.17 14.24 24.33
C PHE A 300 9.59 13.22 23.28
N GLN A 301 9.95 13.72 22.09
CA GLN A 301 10.37 12.87 20.98
C GLN A 301 11.58 13.49 20.31
N TYR A 302 12.65 12.72 20.20
CA TYR A 302 13.90 13.11 19.54
C TYR A 302 14.26 12.10 18.48
N ASN A 303 14.64 12.58 17.31
CA ASN A 303 15.32 11.76 16.32
C ASN A 303 16.82 11.85 16.56
N ARG A 304 17.49 10.71 16.74
CA ARG A 304 18.90 10.60 17.08
C ARG A 304 19.69 10.02 15.94
N LEU A 305 20.79 10.66 15.58
CA LEU A 305 21.87 10.06 14.79
C LEU A 305 23.01 9.69 15.75
N SER A 306 23.35 8.41 15.81
CA SER A 306 24.35 7.87 16.72
C SER A 306 25.36 6.98 15.98
N ARG A 307 26.59 6.94 16.47
CA ARG A 307 27.66 6.02 16.06
C ARG A 307 27.84 4.92 17.12
N PHE A 308 28.05 3.69 16.68
CA PHE A 308 28.36 2.51 17.50
C PHE A 308 29.70 1.92 17.10
N ASP A 309 30.48 1.43 18.07
CA ASP A 309 31.71 0.66 17.88
C ASP A 309 31.40 -0.84 17.92
N LEU A 310 31.60 -1.50 16.77
CA LEU A 310 31.34 -2.91 16.56
C LEU A 310 32.60 -3.79 16.73
N SER A 311 33.71 -3.24 17.23
CA SER A 311 34.96 -4.00 17.47
C SER A 311 34.83 -5.08 18.54
N SER A 312 33.84 -4.97 19.43
CA SER A 312 33.62 -5.92 20.53
C SER A 312 32.66 -7.03 20.12
N GLU A 313 33.01 -8.27 20.42
CA GLU A 313 32.12 -9.44 20.28
C GLU A 313 30.92 -9.40 21.27
N LEU A 314 30.94 -8.55 22.30
CA LEU A 314 29.88 -8.49 23.30
C LEU A 314 28.83 -7.44 22.95
N LEU A 315 27.57 -7.86 22.79
CA LEU A 315 26.44 -6.97 22.47
C LEU A 315 26.33 -5.78 23.45
N ASN A 316 26.45 -6.03 24.76
CA ASN A 316 26.36 -4.96 25.76
C ASN A 316 27.47 -3.92 25.62
N THR A 317 28.67 -4.33 25.19
CA THR A 317 29.78 -3.39 24.96
C THR A 317 29.54 -2.58 23.69
N ARG A 318 29.02 -3.20 22.62
CA ARG A 318 28.61 -2.51 21.39
C ARG A 318 27.52 -1.48 21.67
N ASN A 319 26.45 -1.86 22.37
CA ASN A 319 25.36 -0.96 22.74
C ASN A 319 25.85 0.20 23.64
N ALA A 320 26.72 -0.08 24.62
CA ALA A 320 27.26 0.95 25.52
C ALA A 320 28.27 1.91 24.86
N SER A 321 28.72 1.61 23.64
CA SER A 321 29.65 2.46 22.89
C SER A 321 28.99 3.65 22.17
N GLU A 322 27.65 3.77 22.28
CA GLU A 322 26.87 4.79 21.61
C GLU A 322 27.49 6.19 21.76
N THR A 323 27.81 6.80 20.63
CA THR A 323 28.24 8.20 20.53
C THR A 323 27.18 8.95 19.75
N ILE A 324 26.41 9.81 20.43
CA ILE A 324 25.40 10.65 19.79
C ILE A 324 26.07 11.74 18.94
N LEU A 325 25.67 11.89 17.68
CA LEU A 325 26.11 12.94 16.75
C LEU A 325 25.08 14.07 16.63
N MET A 326 23.80 13.71 16.57
CA MET A 326 22.68 14.65 16.55
C MET A 326 21.52 14.13 17.39
N GLU A 327 20.85 15.03 18.11
CA GLU A 327 19.48 14.83 18.59
C GLU A 327 18.61 15.98 18.08
N LEU A 328 17.64 15.68 17.22
CA LEU A 328 16.72 16.64 16.66
C LEU A 328 15.38 16.52 17.36
N LYS A 329 14.88 17.62 17.94
CA LYS A 329 13.53 17.65 18.51
C LYS A 329 12.52 17.34 17.40
N ARG A 330 11.67 16.34 17.62
CA ARG A 330 10.61 15.94 16.68
C ARG A 330 9.36 16.77 16.92
N GLU A 331 8.72 17.18 15.84
CA GLU A 331 7.46 17.92 15.89
C GLU A 331 6.32 17.03 16.40
N ALA A 332 5.30 17.67 16.97
CA ALA A 332 4.16 16.96 17.56
C ALA A 332 3.36 16.12 16.55
N SER A 333 3.43 16.47 15.25
CA SER A 333 2.84 15.70 14.14
C SER A 333 3.42 14.29 14.06
N GLY A 334 4.72 14.15 14.33
CA GLY A 334 5.46 12.91 14.23
C GLY A 334 5.79 12.44 12.81
N PHE A 335 5.40 13.15 11.76
CA PHE A 335 5.60 12.73 10.37
C PHE A 335 6.86 13.34 9.74
N HIS A 336 7.30 12.74 8.64
CA HIS A 336 8.37 13.15 7.73
C HIS A 336 9.73 13.23 8.44
N ASN A 337 10.16 12.10 9.00
CA ASN A 337 11.42 11.99 9.72
C ASN A 337 12.65 11.85 8.79
N GLY A 338 12.46 11.53 7.51
CA GLY A 338 13.53 11.09 6.61
C GLY A 338 14.25 9.87 7.17
N GLY A 339 15.58 9.89 7.10
CA GLY A 339 16.42 8.98 7.88
C GLY A 339 17.39 8.12 7.09
N SER A 340 17.47 8.28 5.78
CA SER A 340 18.48 7.58 4.97
C SER A 340 19.89 8.05 5.36
N LEU A 341 20.81 7.10 5.49
CA LEU A 341 22.23 7.32 5.79
C LEU A 341 23.05 6.59 4.74
N GLU A 342 23.94 7.31 4.07
CA GLU A 342 24.93 6.72 3.16
C GLU A 342 26.24 7.47 3.27
N PHE A 343 27.35 6.78 3.05
CA PHE A 343 28.62 7.45 2.81
C PHE A 343 28.75 7.80 1.33
N GLY A 344 29.13 9.04 1.05
CA GLY A 344 29.45 9.46 -0.31
C GLY A 344 30.79 8.90 -0.78
N PRO A 345 31.05 8.96 -2.10
CA PRO A 345 32.36 8.58 -2.67
C PRO A 345 33.52 9.45 -2.17
N ASP A 346 33.21 10.57 -1.53
CA ASP A 346 34.15 11.49 -0.89
C ASP A 346 34.47 11.13 0.58
N GLY A 347 33.86 10.06 1.12
CA GLY A 347 34.10 9.56 2.46
C GLY A 347 33.31 10.26 3.56
N TYR A 348 32.42 11.20 3.23
CA TYR A 348 31.58 11.88 4.22
C TYR A 348 30.23 11.17 4.42
N LEU A 349 29.66 11.31 5.62
CA LEU A 349 28.33 10.78 5.92
C LEU A 349 27.27 11.75 5.41
N TYR A 350 26.39 11.27 4.54
CA TYR A 350 25.21 11.97 4.08
C TYR A 350 23.98 11.51 4.86
N PHE A 351 23.12 12.45 5.22
CA PHE A 351 21.95 12.20 6.05
C PHE A 351 20.72 12.93 5.52
N GLY A 352 19.67 12.18 5.17
CA GLY A 352 18.41 12.73 4.68
C GLY A 352 17.45 13.06 5.81
N ILE A 353 16.97 14.30 5.85
CA ILE A 353 16.05 14.80 6.89
C ILE A 353 14.77 15.31 6.25
N GLY A 354 13.64 14.76 6.66
CA GLY A 354 12.33 15.25 6.22
C GLY A 354 11.93 16.56 6.88
N GLU A 355 10.88 17.18 6.34
CA GLU A 355 10.44 18.51 6.74
C GLU A 355 9.71 18.56 8.08
N GLY A 356 9.24 17.42 8.60
CA GLY A 356 8.67 17.31 9.94
C GLY A 356 7.21 17.79 10.08
N VAL A 357 6.49 18.06 8.99
CA VAL A 357 5.21 18.80 8.94
C VAL A 357 5.38 20.15 9.64
N ARG A 358 6.20 21.02 9.04
CA ARG A 358 6.67 22.26 9.66
C ARG A 358 5.50 23.12 10.17
N VAL A 359 5.58 23.47 11.45
CA VAL A 359 4.72 24.46 12.09
C VAL A 359 5.27 25.86 11.78
N PRO A 360 4.46 26.85 11.37
CA PRO A 360 4.92 28.17 10.91
C PRO A 360 5.88 28.91 11.86
N GLU A 361 5.88 28.59 13.16
CA GLU A 361 6.76 29.22 14.14
C GLU A 361 8.22 28.69 14.14
N ALA A 362 8.49 27.52 13.54
CA ALA A 362 9.85 26.96 13.45
C ALA A 362 10.65 27.61 12.31
N GLY A 363 11.07 28.86 12.54
CA GLY A 363 11.69 29.77 11.58
C GLY A 363 12.94 29.24 10.87
N THR A 364 13.00 29.48 9.56
CA THR A 364 14.16 29.60 8.65
C THR A 364 15.30 28.57 8.72
N SER A 365 15.91 28.28 7.57
CA SER A 365 16.93 27.23 7.42
C SER A 365 18.27 27.51 8.13
N ASP A 366 18.45 28.68 8.76
CA ASP A 366 19.54 28.99 9.68
C ASP A 366 19.33 28.42 11.09
N LYS A 367 18.07 28.18 11.50
CA LYS A 367 17.74 27.82 12.89
C LYS A 367 17.40 26.36 13.11
N ILE A 368 17.10 25.62 12.05
CA ILE A 368 16.67 24.22 12.14
C ILE A 368 17.28 23.38 11.02
N LEU A 369 17.45 22.08 11.28
CA LEU A 369 17.87 21.08 10.30
C LEU A 369 16.66 20.23 9.90
N ARG A 370 16.04 20.56 8.77
CA ARG A 370 14.86 19.90 8.16
C ARG A 370 14.91 19.99 6.62
N ALA A 371 14.08 19.19 5.94
CA ALA A 371 13.77 19.35 4.52
C ALA A 371 15.01 19.36 3.58
N GLY A 372 15.93 18.43 3.77
CA GLY A 372 17.17 18.43 2.99
C GLY A 372 18.07 17.23 3.22
N ILE A 373 19.22 17.27 2.56
CA ILE A 373 20.33 16.34 2.76
C ILE A 373 21.45 17.09 3.47
N LEU A 374 21.98 16.52 4.55
CA LEU A 374 23.17 17.01 5.25
C LEU A 374 24.41 16.22 4.81
N ARG A 375 25.59 16.84 4.91
CA ARG A 375 26.90 16.20 4.68
C ARG A 375 27.84 16.49 5.85
N LEU A 376 28.30 15.42 6.53
CA LEU A 376 28.98 15.47 7.81
C LEU A 376 30.34 14.74 7.76
N ASP A 377 31.36 15.34 8.38
CA ASP A 377 32.65 14.70 8.66
C ASP A 377 32.63 14.04 10.04
N VAL A 378 32.52 12.72 10.05
CA VAL A 378 32.43 11.88 11.26
C VAL A 378 33.80 11.33 11.71
N ASP A 379 34.83 11.45 10.88
CA ASP A 379 36.22 11.16 11.25
C ASP A 379 36.84 12.29 12.09
N ILE A 380 36.22 13.48 12.06
CA ILE A 380 36.68 14.68 12.79
C ILE A 380 38.12 15.01 12.37
N ASN A 381 38.39 14.96 11.06
CA ASN A 381 39.69 15.30 10.52
C ASN A 381 39.93 16.82 10.68
N SER A 382 40.57 17.17 11.81
CA SER A 382 40.66 18.52 12.40
C SER A 382 41.28 19.63 11.54
N GLN A 383 41.77 19.32 10.33
CA GLN A 383 42.46 20.27 9.47
C GLN A 383 41.54 20.92 8.41
N ALA A 384 40.30 20.48 8.22
CA ALA A 384 39.46 20.91 7.08
C ALA A 384 37.97 21.18 7.35
N GLY A 385 37.48 21.09 8.60
CA GLY A 385 36.06 21.22 8.91
C GLY A 385 35.73 22.19 10.04
N LEU A 386 34.55 22.81 9.98
CA LEU A 386 34.00 23.70 11.01
C LEU A 386 33.37 22.89 12.15
N ALA A 387 33.41 23.41 13.37
CA ALA A 387 32.60 22.86 14.44
C ALA A 387 31.12 23.13 14.14
N PRO A 388 30.20 22.18 14.41
CA PRO A 388 28.79 22.43 14.23
C PRO A 388 28.31 23.50 15.21
N GLU A 389 27.40 24.36 14.75
CA GLU A 389 26.89 25.48 15.53
C GLU A 389 25.68 25.04 16.37
N PRO A 390 25.60 25.34 17.67
CA PRO A 390 24.42 25.03 18.47
C PRO A 390 23.15 25.70 17.93
N PHE A 391 21.98 25.08 18.12
CA PHE A 391 20.68 25.64 17.77
C PHE A 391 19.60 25.20 18.77
N GLU A 392 18.44 25.85 18.76
CA GLU A 392 17.38 25.65 19.79
C GLU A 392 16.65 24.32 19.65
N PHE A 393 16.58 23.77 18.43
CA PHE A 393 15.74 22.61 18.11
C PHE A 393 16.48 21.27 18.20
N GLY A 394 17.65 21.23 18.84
CA GLY A 394 18.40 19.99 18.98
C GLY A 394 19.81 20.17 19.55
N THR A 395 20.54 19.07 19.55
CA THR A 395 21.97 19.02 19.90
C THR A 395 22.76 18.49 18.71
N VAL A 396 23.95 19.04 18.50
CA VAL A 396 24.91 18.66 17.45
C VAL A 396 26.29 18.56 18.07
N GLN A 397 26.97 17.43 17.87
CA GLN A 397 28.26 17.16 18.50
C GLN A 397 28.99 16.01 17.79
N ASN A 398 30.27 15.79 18.10
CA ASN A 398 31.02 14.62 17.63
C ASN A 398 31.11 14.45 16.10
N TYR A 399 30.98 15.54 15.35
CA TYR A 399 31.30 15.62 13.92
C TYR A 399 31.90 17.00 13.57
N ARG A 400 32.31 17.18 12.32
CA ARG A 400 32.66 18.48 11.71
C ARG A 400 31.83 18.73 10.45
N VAL A 401 31.61 19.99 10.13
CA VAL A 401 31.03 20.39 8.84
C VAL A 401 32.16 20.54 7.83
N PRO A 402 32.17 19.80 6.70
CA PRO A 402 33.19 19.97 5.68
C PRO A 402 33.23 21.43 5.18
N SER A 403 34.44 22.01 5.07
CA SER A 403 34.60 23.41 4.67
C SER A 403 34.16 23.71 3.22
N ASP A 404 34.05 22.67 2.40
CA ASP A 404 33.56 22.78 1.03
C ASP A 404 32.04 22.53 0.90
N ASN A 405 31.30 22.39 2.01
CA ASN A 405 29.84 22.37 1.95
C ASN A 405 29.31 23.66 1.29
N PRO A 406 28.24 23.57 0.47
CA PRO A 406 27.82 24.65 -0.42
C PRO A 406 27.34 25.92 0.29
N PHE A 407 26.91 25.81 1.55
CA PHE A 407 26.33 26.92 2.30
C PHE A 407 27.22 27.42 3.44
N VAL A 408 28.48 26.99 3.48
CA VAL A 408 29.44 27.48 4.48
C VAL A 408 29.55 29.01 4.42
N GLY A 409 29.22 29.67 5.53
CA GLY A 409 29.27 31.13 5.65
C GLY A 409 28.02 31.86 5.11
N ASN A 410 26.93 31.15 4.84
CA ASN A 410 25.64 31.75 4.53
C ASN A 410 24.84 31.99 5.82
N ASP A 411 24.53 33.25 6.12
CA ASP A 411 23.79 33.62 7.35
C ASP A 411 22.32 33.16 7.36
N GLN A 412 21.78 32.67 6.23
CA GLN A 412 20.39 32.22 6.10
C GLN A 412 20.25 30.69 6.10
N ILE A 413 21.35 29.94 6.04
CA ILE A 413 21.34 28.49 5.85
C ILE A 413 22.42 27.86 6.72
N ARG A 414 22.06 26.84 7.49
CA ARG A 414 23.02 26.08 8.29
C ARG A 414 24.10 25.41 7.43
N ASN A 415 25.35 25.43 7.90
CA ASN A 415 26.52 24.98 7.16
C ASN A 415 26.48 23.47 6.81
N GLU A 416 25.70 22.67 7.54
CA GLU A 416 25.55 21.22 7.39
C GLU A 416 24.87 20.80 6.06
N TYR A 417 24.07 21.69 5.46
CA TYR A 417 23.28 21.35 4.27
C TYR A 417 24.14 21.09 3.03
N TRP A 418 23.81 20.01 2.32
CA TRP A 418 24.27 19.70 0.98
C TRP A 418 23.24 20.12 -0.08
N ALA A 419 21.96 19.84 0.19
CA ALA A 419 20.82 20.18 -0.66
C ALA A 419 19.56 20.39 0.21
N MET A 420 18.58 21.13 -0.30
CA MET A 420 17.44 21.61 0.48
C MET A 420 16.12 21.57 -0.30
N GLY A 421 14.99 21.82 0.36
CA GLY A 421 13.67 21.91 -0.29
C GLY A 421 13.07 20.56 -0.64
N LEU A 422 13.45 19.51 0.10
CA LEU A 422 12.90 18.15 -0.02
C LEU A 422 11.78 17.94 1.00
N ARG A 423 10.84 17.04 0.73
CA ARG A 423 9.73 16.78 1.66
C ARG A 423 10.10 15.72 2.70
N ASN A 424 10.32 14.50 2.25
CA ASN A 424 10.61 13.34 3.08
C ASN A 424 11.59 12.40 2.34
N PRO A 425 12.88 12.78 2.28
CA PRO A 425 13.91 12.00 1.60
C PRO A 425 14.05 10.62 2.27
N PHE A 426 13.47 9.59 1.65
CA PHE A 426 13.21 8.31 2.31
C PHE A 426 14.38 7.32 2.19
N ARG A 427 14.82 7.01 0.97
CA ARG A 427 16.10 6.33 0.68
C ARG A 427 16.81 7.03 -0.45
N PHE A 428 18.11 7.25 -0.27
CA PHE A 428 19.01 7.60 -1.35
C PHE A 428 20.20 6.66 -1.39
N THR A 429 20.82 6.54 -2.56
CA THR A 429 22.07 5.82 -2.78
C THR A 429 22.98 6.64 -3.70
N PHE A 430 24.28 6.36 -3.64
CA PHE A 430 25.23 6.88 -4.61
C PHE A 430 25.45 5.85 -5.72
N ASP A 431 25.45 6.32 -6.96
CA ASP A 431 25.94 5.55 -8.09
C ASP A 431 27.46 5.46 -8.02
N GLU A 432 28.00 4.26 -7.76
CA GLU A 432 29.44 4.05 -7.58
C GLU A 432 30.28 4.49 -8.78
N GLN A 433 29.71 4.48 -9.98
CA GLN A 433 30.44 4.82 -11.20
C GLN A 433 30.51 6.34 -11.45
N THR A 434 29.44 7.07 -11.14
CA THR A 434 29.34 8.51 -11.46
C THR A 434 29.47 9.41 -10.23
N GLY A 435 29.23 8.88 -9.04
CA GLY A 435 29.11 9.64 -7.80
C GLY A 435 27.79 10.39 -7.66
N ASP A 436 26.83 10.16 -8.54
CA ASP A 436 25.52 10.81 -8.48
C ASP A 436 24.67 10.24 -7.33
N MET A 437 24.02 11.12 -6.57
CA MET A 437 23.08 10.72 -5.53
C MET A 437 21.67 10.62 -6.10
N TRP A 438 21.05 9.45 -5.98
CA TRP A 438 19.66 9.20 -6.39
C TRP A 438 18.77 9.02 -5.17
N LEU A 439 17.66 9.74 -5.12
CA LEU A 439 16.77 9.82 -3.96
C LEU A 439 15.32 9.50 -4.37
N GLY A 440 14.64 8.67 -3.59
CA GLY A 440 13.17 8.69 -3.50
C GLY A 440 12.71 9.70 -2.45
N ASP A 441 11.99 10.74 -2.88
CA ASP A 441 11.38 11.73 -2.00
C ASP A 441 9.86 11.51 -1.95
N ILE A 442 9.35 11.12 -0.76
CA ILE A 442 7.93 10.85 -0.60
C ILE A 442 7.19 12.19 -0.62
N GLY A 443 6.39 12.41 -1.65
CA GLY A 443 5.66 13.66 -1.85
C GLY A 443 4.38 13.74 -1.01
N SER A 444 3.56 14.77 -1.24
CA SER A 444 2.52 15.19 -0.30
C SER A 444 1.16 14.59 -0.61
N THR A 445 0.43 15.20 -1.54
CA THR A 445 -0.99 14.90 -1.80
C THR A 445 -1.18 14.34 -3.20
N ILE A 446 -0.28 14.66 -4.12
CA ILE A 446 -0.48 14.38 -5.54
C ILE A 446 0.67 13.55 -6.10
N TRP A 447 1.93 13.92 -5.81
CA TRP A 447 3.07 13.36 -6.54
C TRP A 447 3.99 12.59 -5.62
N GLU A 448 4.61 11.55 -6.16
CA GLU A 448 5.84 10.96 -5.66
C GLU A 448 7.01 11.36 -6.56
N GLU A 449 8.23 11.43 -6.03
CA GLU A 449 9.37 11.98 -6.77
C GLU A 449 10.64 11.12 -6.69
N ILE A 450 11.29 10.92 -7.83
CA ILE A 450 12.69 10.50 -7.91
C ILE A 450 13.55 11.70 -8.26
N ASN A 451 14.49 12.02 -7.39
CA ASN A 451 15.37 13.17 -7.47
C ASN A 451 16.83 12.74 -7.67
N LYS A 452 17.56 13.48 -8.50
CA LYS A 452 19.03 13.42 -8.57
C LYS A 452 19.59 14.57 -7.74
N ILE A 453 20.22 14.26 -6.62
CA ILE A 453 20.62 15.26 -5.61
C ILE A 453 21.96 15.89 -5.95
N GLU A 454 21.95 17.21 -6.12
CA GLU A 454 23.11 18.00 -6.50
C GLU A 454 23.52 19.00 -5.41
N LYS A 455 24.82 19.30 -5.37
CA LYS A 455 25.43 20.26 -4.44
C LYS A 455 24.79 21.64 -4.54
N GLY A 456 24.26 22.14 -3.42
CA GLY A 456 23.77 23.51 -3.28
C GLY A 456 22.43 23.80 -3.95
N LYS A 457 21.72 22.77 -4.41
CA LYS A 457 20.41 22.91 -5.07
C LYS A 457 19.25 22.94 -4.08
N HIS A 458 18.15 23.53 -4.52
CA HIS A 458 16.88 23.57 -3.81
C HIS A 458 15.76 22.90 -4.62
N TYR A 459 15.04 21.95 -4.01
CA TYR A 459 13.99 21.12 -4.63
C TYR A 459 12.57 21.67 -4.43
N GLN A 460 12.49 22.88 -3.87
CA GLN A 460 11.32 23.77 -3.89
C GLN A 460 10.08 23.30 -3.13
N PHE A 461 10.08 22.15 -2.46
CA PHE A 461 8.97 21.77 -1.59
C PHE A 461 8.81 22.79 -0.43
N PRO A 462 7.58 23.25 -0.09
CA PRO A 462 6.28 22.80 -0.60
C PRO A 462 5.76 23.61 -1.79
N PHE A 463 6.48 24.62 -2.28
CA PHE A 463 6.03 25.49 -3.37
C PHE A 463 5.81 24.72 -4.68
N VAL A 464 6.71 23.80 -4.98
CA VAL A 464 6.58 22.83 -6.08
C VAL A 464 6.36 21.44 -5.51
N GLU A 465 5.45 20.69 -6.12
CA GLU A 465 5.25 19.25 -5.92
C GLU A 465 5.12 18.59 -7.29
N GLY A 466 5.96 17.60 -7.56
CA GLY A 466 6.18 17.04 -8.89
C GLY A 466 6.78 18.07 -9.84
N TYR A 467 6.05 18.40 -10.92
CA TYR A 467 6.48 19.41 -11.91
C TYR A 467 5.69 20.72 -11.85
N ASN A 468 4.81 20.87 -10.86
CA ASN A 468 3.84 21.96 -10.84
C ASN A 468 3.86 22.70 -9.50
N GLU A 469 3.48 23.97 -9.53
CA GLU A 469 3.19 24.72 -8.31
C GLU A 469 2.05 24.05 -7.54
N SER A 470 2.26 23.83 -6.24
CA SER A 470 1.27 23.20 -5.36
C SER A 470 0.18 24.17 -4.89
N GLY A 471 0.39 25.48 -5.06
CA GLY A 471 -0.43 26.54 -4.47
C GLY A 471 -0.15 26.78 -2.98
N VAL A 472 0.79 26.05 -2.38
CA VAL A 472 1.31 26.29 -1.03
C VAL A 472 2.49 27.26 -1.13
N PRO A 473 2.54 28.35 -0.35
CA PRO A 473 3.68 29.26 -0.39
C PRO A 473 4.96 28.56 0.08
N ALA A 474 6.10 28.97 -0.48
CA ALA A 474 7.40 28.59 0.03
C ALA A 474 7.55 29.01 1.49
N TRP A 475 8.31 28.23 2.25
CA TRP A 475 8.58 28.48 3.66
C TRP A 475 9.43 29.72 3.93
N GLU A 476 10.29 30.05 2.99
CA GLU A 476 11.19 31.18 2.98
C GLU A 476 11.68 31.39 1.54
N GLU A 477 12.19 32.59 1.27
CA GLU A 477 12.78 32.93 -0.02
C GLU A 477 14.29 32.79 0.06
N LEU A 478 14.83 31.71 -0.52
CA LEU A 478 16.26 31.50 -0.67
C LEU A 478 16.63 31.67 -2.15
N ASN A 479 17.60 32.54 -2.45
CA ASN A 479 18.08 32.75 -3.82
C ASN A 479 19.08 31.65 -4.21
N LEU A 480 18.61 30.41 -4.29
CA LEU A 480 19.40 29.23 -4.62
C LEU A 480 19.08 28.72 -6.03
N PRO A 481 20.03 28.04 -6.70
CA PRO A 481 19.71 27.33 -7.93
C PRO A 481 18.71 26.21 -7.66
N GLU A 482 17.62 26.22 -8.41
CA GLU A 482 16.52 25.26 -8.28
C GLU A 482 16.79 23.99 -9.09
N GLN A 483 16.24 22.87 -8.66
CA GLN A 483 16.28 21.59 -9.37
C GLN A 483 14.95 20.86 -9.18
N GLY A 484 14.41 20.28 -10.26
CA GLY A 484 13.21 19.46 -10.21
C GLY A 484 13.50 17.96 -10.25
N PRO A 485 12.46 17.12 -10.07
CA PRO A 485 12.60 15.68 -10.10
C PRO A 485 12.91 15.13 -11.49
N VAL A 486 13.67 14.04 -11.54
CA VAL A 486 13.95 13.30 -12.77
C VAL A 486 12.70 12.55 -13.22
N TYR A 487 11.92 12.01 -12.29
CA TYR A 487 10.68 11.31 -12.56
C TYR A 487 9.66 11.58 -11.45
N THR A 488 8.38 11.64 -11.83
CA THR A 488 7.26 11.78 -10.89
C THR A 488 6.10 10.89 -11.29
N TYR A 489 5.28 10.49 -10.32
CA TYR A 489 4.02 9.80 -10.60
C TYR A 489 2.92 10.23 -9.63
N GLU A 490 1.67 10.21 -10.11
CA GLU A 490 0.51 10.58 -9.29
C GLU A 490 0.17 9.48 -8.28
N HIS A 491 -0.22 9.88 -7.08
CA HIS A 491 -0.83 9.00 -6.08
C HIS A 491 -2.05 8.33 -6.67
N ASN A 492 -2.13 7.02 -6.50
CA ASN A 492 -3.33 6.24 -6.81
C ASN A 492 -3.66 5.28 -5.66
N ALA A 493 -4.64 4.39 -5.88
CA ALA A 493 -5.06 3.40 -4.89
C ALA A 493 -3.90 2.55 -4.33
N TYR A 494 -2.87 2.31 -5.15
CA TYR A 494 -1.74 1.43 -4.87
C TYR A 494 -0.41 2.18 -4.77
N ASP A 495 -0.09 3.05 -5.72
CA ASP A 495 1.23 3.71 -5.80
C ASP A 495 1.13 5.09 -5.13
N ARG A 496 1.85 5.32 -4.04
CA ARG A 496 1.73 6.55 -3.20
C ARG A 496 2.82 6.75 -2.13
N ALA A 497 3.91 6.00 -2.22
CA ALA A 497 5.05 6.16 -1.32
C ALA A 497 6.29 5.57 -1.97
N VAL A 498 7.02 6.40 -2.70
CA VAL A 498 8.25 6.01 -3.36
C VAL A 498 9.33 5.72 -2.32
N ILE A 499 10.04 4.62 -2.49
CA ILE A 499 11.13 4.24 -1.60
C ILE A 499 12.45 4.84 -2.09
N GLY A 500 12.64 4.89 -3.41
CA GLY A 500 13.95 5.05 -4.05
C GLY A 500 14.57 3.68 -4.35
N GLY A 501 15.84 3.69 -4.75
CA GLY A 501 16.61 2.48 -5.03
C GLY A 501 18.00 2.77 -5.58
N VAL A 502 18.45 2.00 -6.57
CA VAL A 502 19.85 1.93 -7.02
C VAL A 502 20.01 2.05 -8.53
N VAL A 503 21.13 2.61 -8.99
CA VAL A 503 21.55 2.46 -10.39
C VAL A 503 22.23 1.10 -10.54
N ASN A 504 21.67 0.20 -11.33
CA ASN A 504 22.24 -1.12 -11.53
C ASN A 504 23.48 -1.04 -12.44
N ARG A 505 24.65 -1.37 -11.89
CA ARG A 505 25.91 -1.48 -12.64
C ARG A 505 26.35 -2.93 -12.90
N SER A 506 25.54 -3.90 -12.48
CA SER A 506 25.79 -5.33 -12.65
C SER A 506 25.25 -5.87 -13.98
N THR A 507 25.98 -6.82 -14.55
CA THR A 507 25.56 -7.61 -15.73
C THR A 507 24.72 -8.83 -15.36
N LEU A 508 24.40 -9.05 -14.07
CA LEU A 508 23.52 -10.15 -13.63
C LEU A 508 22.09 -10.00 -14.16
N TYR A 509 21.68 -8.76 -14.45
CA TYR A 509 20.33 -8.41 -14.85
C TYR A 509 20.31 -7.96 -16.32
N GLU A 510 20.29 -8.91 -17.25
CA GLU A 510 20.32 -8.62 -18.69
C GLU A 510 19.24 -7.61 -19.07
N GLY A 511 19.63 -6.52 -19.74
CA GLY A 511 18.72 -5.44 -20.15
C GLY A 511 18.40 -4.39 -19.08
N LEU A 512 18.81 -4.61 -17.82
CA LEU A 512 18.64 -3.64 -16.72
C LEU A 512 19.94 -2.89 -16.37
N GLU A 513 21.01 -3.08 -17.14
CA GLU A 513 22.29 -2.38 -16.96
C GLU A 513 22.14 -0.86 -17.17
N ASN A 514 22.78 -0.09 -16.29
CA ASN A 514 22.76 1.38 -16.29
C ASN A 514 21.33 1.97 -16.16
N LYS A 515 20.43 1.21 -15.55
CA LYS A 515 19.08 1.68 -15.22
C LYS A 515 18.96 1.97 -13.74
N TYR A 516 18.14 2.94 -13.39
CA TYR A 516 17.72 3.16 -12.01
C TYR A 516 16.52 2.26 -11.68
N ILE A 517 16.70 1.40 -10.69
CA ILE A 517 15.68 0.45 -10.20
C ILE A 517 15.21 0.95 -8.85
N PHE A 518 13.90 1.17 -8.72
CA PHE A 518 13.28 1.72 -7.53
C PHE A 518 11.94 1.05 -7.23
N ALA A 519 11.43 1.26 -6.02
CA ALA A 519 10.18 0.66 -5.57
C ALA A 519 9.19 1.67 -5.01
N ASP A 520 7.93 1.25 -4.97
CA ASP A 520 6.87 1.90 -4.21
C ASP A 520 6.42 0.99 -3.04
N ASN A 521 6.27 1.59 -1.85
CA ASN A 521 5.94 0.86 -0.62
C ASN A 521 4.56 0.19 -0.69
N TYR A 522 3.53 0.95 -1.10
CA TYR A 522 2.15 0.49 -0.98
C TYR A 522 1.78 -0.55 -2.05
N SER A 523 2.28 -0.37 -3.26
CA SER A 523 2.02 -1.29 -4.36
C SER A 523 2.98 -2.46 -4.40
N ALA A 524 4.14 -2.32 -3.76
CA ALA A 524 5.26 -3.25 -3.80
C ALA A 524 5.80 -3.53 -5.21
N LYS A 525 5.49 -2.63 -6.14
CA LYS A 525 5.98 -2.67 -7.51
C LYS A 525 7.43 -2.20 -7.56
N ILE A 526 8.18 -2.80 -8.47
CA ILE A 526 9.54 -2.42 -8.83
C ILE A 526 9.51 -1.85 -10.23
N PHE A 527 10.05 -0.65 -10.35
CA PHE A 527 10.12 0.07 -11.59
C PHE A 527 11.56 0.24 -12.02
N VAL A 528 11.76 0.41 -13.33
CA VAL A 528 13.04 0.72 -13.93
C VAL A 528 12.92 1.91 -14.86
N MET A 529 13.94 2.76 -14.84
CA MET A 529 14.07 3.91 -15.74
C MET A 529 15.51 4.15 -16.18
N ASP A 530 15.67 4.89 -17.28
CA ASP A 530 16.99 5.33 -17.76
C ASP A 530 17.64 6.27 -16.75
N SER A 531 18.86 5.97 -16.31
CA SER A 531 19.58 6.81 -15.33
C SER A 531 20.41 7.94 -15.97
N ASP A 532 20.53 7.96 -17.30
CA ASP A 532 21.29 8.97 -18.05
C ASP A 532 20.43 10.15 -18.53
N LYS A 533 19.13 10.11 -18.28
CA LYS A 533 18.19 11.18 -18.64
C LYS A 533 17.99 12.14 -17.49
N ASP A 534 17.98 13.43 -17.81
CA ASP A 534 17.60 14.49 -16.84
C ASP A 534 16.10 14.45 -16.50
N ARG A 535 15.30 13.85 -17.38
CA ARG A 535 13.85 13.71 -17.21
C ARG A 535 13.33 12.44 -17.87
N VAL A 536 12.45 11.74 -17.16
CA VAL A 536 11.76 10.53 -17.60
C VAL A 536 10.25 10.76 -17.47
N GLU A 537 9.48 10.35 -18.48
CA GLU A 537 8.02 10.47 -18.48
C GLU A 537 7.32 9.14 -18.19
N GLU A 538 7.97 8.02 -18.52
CA GLU A 538 7.42 6.68 -18.35
C GLU A 538 8.49 5.73 -17.80
N VAL A 539 8.07 4.85 -16.90
CA VAL A 539 8.92 3.82 -16.30
C VAL A 539 8.35 2.44 -16.61
N GLN A 540 9.23 1.45 -16.69
CA GLN A 540 8.82 0.07 -16.91
C GLN A 540 8.64 -0.63 -15.56
N LEU A 541 7.51 -1.31 -15.39
CA LEU A 541 7.28 -2.24 -14.28
C LEU A 541 7.99 -3.56 -14.57
N ILE A 542 8.88 -3.99 -13.68
CA ILE A 542 9.69 -5.20 -13.88
C ILE A 542 9.39 -6.33 -12.91
N ALA A 543 8.87 -6.04 -11.71
CA ALA A 543 8.52 -7.03 -10.71
C ALA A 543 7.52 -6.46 -9.70
N ARG A 544 6.90 -7.33 -8.90
CA ARG A 544 6.08 -6.93 -7.76
C ARG A 544 6.23 -7.93 -6.61
N ALA A 545 6.48 -7.45 -5.41
CA ALA A 545 6.56 -8.30 -4.22
C ALA A 545 5.15 -8.58 -3.65
N ASN A 546 5.01 -9.67 -2.88
CA ASN A 546 3.72 -10.17 -2.37
C ASN A 546 3.12 -9.38 -1.22
N GLN A 547 3.87 -8.46 -0.63
CA GLN A 547 3.44 -7.69 0.52
C GLN A 547 3.01 -6.30 0.08
N TYR A 548 1.82 -5.85 0.47
CA TYR A 548 1.21 -4.61 -0.03
C TYR A 548 0.81 -3.65 1.09
N ALA A 549 0.43 -2.44 0.70
CA ALA A 549 0.11 -1.32 1.58
C ALA A 549 1.26 -1.09 2.59
N GLN A 550 0.93 -0.87 3.86
CA GLN A 550 1.92 -0.66 4.92
C GLN A 550 2.80 -1.88 5.26
N ARG A 551 2.70 -2.97 4.49
CA ARG A 551 3.55 -4.16 4.60
C ARG A 551 4.56 -4.28 3.44
N GLY A 552 4.55 -3.37 2.45
CA GLY A 552 5.35 -3.56 1.24
C GLY A 552 6.82 -3.15 1.37
N VAL A 553 7.43 -2.83 0.23
CA VAL A 553 8.89 -2.66 0.10
C VAL A 553 9.39 -1.48 0.94
N SER A 554 10.47 -1.66 1.70
CA SER A 554 11.07 -0.62 2.56
C SER A 554 12.49 -0.21 2.14
N SER A 555 13.16 -1.03 1.32
CA SER A 555 14.45 -0.68 0.71
C SER A 555 14.68 -1.45 -0.58
N VAL A 556 15.51 -0.88 -1.45
CA VAL A 556 16.10 -1.52 -2.64
C VAL A 556 17.59 -1.25 -2.57
N VAL A 557 18.41 -2.30 -2.55
CA VAL A 557 19.87 -2.20 -2.42
C VAL A 557 20.56 -3.12 -3.42
N GLN A 558 21.74 -2.73 -3.88
CA GLN A 558 22.64 -3.57 -4.66
C GLN A 558 23.83 -3.96 -3.78
N LEU A 559 24.16 -5.24 -3.75
CA LEU A 559 25.34 -5.79 -3.08
C LEU A 559 26.58 -5.64 -3.98
N ASP A 560 27.78 -5.81 -3.40
CA ASP A 560 29.06 -5.75 -4.12
C ASP A 560 29.17 -6.80 -5.24
N ASN A 561 28.50 -7.95 -5.06
CA ASN A 561 28.43 -9.01 -6.07
C ASN A 561 27.42 -8.69 -7.20
N GLY A 562 26.74 -7.56 -7.12
CA GLY A 562 25.76 -7.08 -8.07
C GLY A 562 24.32 -7.53 -7.80
N GLU A 563 24.05 -8.41 -6.83
CA GLU A 563 22.69 -8.85 -6.49
C GLU A 563 21.85 -7.67 -6.00
N ILE A 564 20.62 -7.56 -6.51
CA ILE A 564 19.65 -6.56 -6.06
C ILE A 564 18.73 -7.23 -5.04
N LEU A 565 18.70 -6.67 -3.84
CA LEU A 565 17.83 -7.08 -2.76
C LEU A 565 16.76 -6.02 -2.49
N ILE A 566 15.60 -6.48 -2.07
CA ILE A 566 14.58 -5.65 -1.44
C ILE A 566 14.29 -6.16 -0.04
N THR A 567 13.77 -5.27 0.78
CA THR A 567 13.22 -5.62 2.10
C THR A 567 11.72 -5.37 2.10
N THR A 568 10.93 -6.27 2.68
CA THR A 568 9.47 -6.10 2.84
C THR A 568 9.09 -6.10 4.32
N LEU A 569 8.23 -5.17 4.73
CA LEU A 569 7.96 -4.89 6.15
C LEU A 569 7.22 -6.03 6.87
N GLY A 570 6.38 -6.80 6.19
CA GLY A 570 5.52 -7.79 6.83
C GLY A 570 4.47 -7.17 7.75
N ALA A 571 3.84 -8.01 8.57
CA ALA A 571 2.89 -7.60 9.59
C ALA A 571 3.56 -6.85 10.74
N ALA A 572 2.84 -5.91 11.35
CA ALA A 572 3.29 -5.23 12.56
C ALA A 572 3.03 -6.04 13.84
N SER A 573 2.11 -7.00 13.79
CA SER A 573 1.74 -7.84 14.94
C SER A 573 2.70 -9.00 15.17
N GLU A 574 3.45 -9.40 14.14
CA GLU A 574 4.33 -10.57 14.20
C GLU A 574 5.48 -10.46 13.17
N PRO A 575 6.66 -11.04 13.49
CA PRO A 575 7.76 -11.12 12.53
C PRO A 575 7.35 -11.91 11.29
N SER A 576 7.30 -11.21 10.15
CA SER A 576 6.88 -11.76 8.85
C SER A 576 7.45 -10.95 7.68
N GLY A 577 8.34 -10.01 7.96
CA GLY A 577 9.10 -9.30 6.94
C GLY A 577 10.25 -10.15 6.42
N GLU A 578 10.64 -9.92 5.17
CA GLU A 578 11.58 -10.76 4.43
C GLU A 578 12.64 -9.92 3.73
N VAL A 579 13.76 -10.57 3.40
CA VAL A 579 14.77 -10.06 2.47
C VAL A 579 14.67 -10.88 1.19
N LEU A 580 14.32 -10.22 0.09
CA LEU A 580 14.07 -10.88 -1.19
C LEU A 580 15.10 -10.43 -2.23
N GLN A 581 15.58 -11.36 -3.03
CA GLN A 581 16.47 -11.11 -4.16
C GLN A 581 15.66 -11.00 -5.45
N LEU A 582 15.91 -9.95 -6.23
CA LEU A 582 15.41 -9.83 -7.60
C LEU A 582 16.09 -10.90 -8.47
N VAL A 583 15.29 -11.68 -9.19
CA VAL A 583 15.75 -12.75 -10.09
C VAL A 583 14.88 -12.83 -11.33
N ASN A 584 15.36 -13.55 -12.35
CA ASN A 584 14.52 -13.89 -13.49
C ASN A 584 13.27 -14.65 -13.01
N ILE A 585 12.15 -14.43 -13.68
CA ILE A 585 10.85 -15.01 -13.29
C ILE A 585 10.89 -16.54 -13.15
N ASP A 586 11.74 -17.24 -13.91
CA ASP A 586 11.89 -18.71 -13.80
C ASP A 586 12.57 -19.18 -12.51
N GLU A 587 13.28 -18.29 -11.81
CA GLU A 587 13.90 -18.56 -10.49
C GLU A 587 13.08 -17.97 -9.33
N ALA A 588 12.02 -17.24 -9.61
CA ALA A 588 11.24 -16.56 -8.60
C ALA A 588 10.42 -17.57 -7.79
N ASN A 589 10.60 -17.56 -6.47
CA ASN A 589 9.79 -18.35 -5.53
C ASN A 589 8.55 -17.58 -5.05
N VAL A 590 8.34 -16.38 -5.57
CA VAL A 590 7.26 -15.46 -5.21
C VAL A 590 6.23 -15.49 -6.35
N PHE A 591 5.30 -16.44 -6.23
CA PHE A 591 4.22 -16.79 -7.18
C PHE A 591 4.67 -17.16 -8.61
N ARG A 592 5.30 -18.34 -8.74
CA ARG A 592 4.53 -19.35 -9.48
C ARG A 592 3.49 -19.88 -8.50
N VAL A 593 2.21 -19.81 -8.86
CA VAL A 593 1.30 -20.89 -8.47
C VAL A 593 1.75 -22.10 -9.28
N GLU A 594 2.94 -22.60 -8.99
CA GLU A 594 3.19 -24.01 -9.12
C GLU A 594 2.49 -24.56 -7.89
N GLU A 595 1.42 -25.31 -8.12
CA GLU A 595 1.05 -26.36 -7.19
C GLU A 595 2.36 -27.04 -6.79
N GLU A 596 2.84 -26.73 -5.59
CA GLU A 596 3.90 -27.52 -4.99
C GLU A 596 3.28 -28.91 -4.96
N ASP A 597 3.76 -29.80 -5.83
CA ASP A 597 3.30 -31.16 -5.91
C ASP A 597 3.79 -31.88 -4.64
N ASN A 598 3.16 -31.52 -3.53
CA ASN A 598 3.28 -32.12 -2.21
C ASN A 598 2.52 -33.45 -2.18
N THR A 599 2.07 -33.95 -3.34
CA THR A 599 1.58 -35.31 -3.42
C THR A 599 2.75 -36.26 -3.10
N PRO A 600 2.58 -37.21 -2.18
CA PRO A 600 3.58 -38.23 -1.93
C PRO A 600 4.01 -38.91 -3.24
N LYS A 601 5.28 -39.32 -3.38
CA LYS A 601 5.81 -39.93 -4.62
C LYS A 601 5.04 -41.18 -5.09
N ASP A 602 4.21 -41.76 -4.23
CA ASP A 602 3.34 -42.91 -4.45
C ASP A 602 1.85 -42.53 -4.62
N TYR A 603 1.53 -41.24 -4.72
CA TYR A 603 0.18 -40.75 -5.00
C TYR A 603 -0.23 -41.03 -6.43
N ASP A 604 -1.26 -41.84 -6.60
CA ASP A 604 -1.92 -42.09 -7.89
C ASP A 604 -3.29 -41.39 -7.87
N GLU A 605 -3.38 -40.27 -8.57
CA GLU A 605 -4.60 -39.47 -8.65
C GLU A 605 -5.77 -40.27 -9.25
N ALA A 606 -5.53 -41.07 -10.29
CA ALA A 606 -6.57 -41.82 -10.97
C ALA A 606 -7.13 -42.93 -10.06
N ALA A 607 -6.26 -43.62 -9.32
CA ALA A 607 -6.65 -44.61 -8.32
C ALA A 607 -7.41 -43.94 -7.15
N THR A 608 -6.97 -42.77 -6.71
CA THR A 608 -7.61 -42.03 -5.61
C THR A 608 -8.95 -41.44 -6.02
N ALA A 609 -9.08 -40.95 -7.26
CA ALA A 609 -10.35 -40.50 -7.84
C ALA A 609 -11.36 -41.66 -7.95
N ALA A 610 -10.89 -42.86 -8.34
CA ALA A 610 -11.71 -44.07 -8.34
C ALA A 610 -12.15 -44.46 -6.92
N LEU A 611 -11.24 -44.38 -5.95
CA LEU A 611 -11.53 -44.62 -4.54
C LEU A 611 -12.57 -43.62 -4.00
N PHE A 612 -12.43 -42.34 -4.31
CA PHE A 612 -13.38 -41.29 -3.97
C PHE A 612 -14.74 -41.54 -4.62
N SER A 613 -14.77 -41.87 -5.91
CA SER A 613 -16.02 -42.14 -6.64
C SER A 613 -16.79 -43.33 -6.04
N VAL A 614 -16.08 -44.36 -5.58
CA VAL A 614 -16.69 -45.57 -5.00
C VAL A 614 -17.20 -45.31 -3.59
N ASN A 615 -16.41 -44.65 -2.74
CA ASN A 615 -16.71 -44.54 -1.31
C ASN A 615 -17.44 -43.23 -0.95
N CYS A 616 -17.13 -42.12 -1.62
CA CYS A 616 -17.63 -40.78 -1.30
C CYS A 616 -18.63 -40.25 -2.35
N GLY A 617 -18.47 -40.64 -3.62
CA GLY A 617 -19.17 -40.07 -4.77
C GLY A 617 -20.68 -40.29 -4.79
N ARG A 618 -21.19 -41.29 -4.07
CA ARG A 618 -22.64 -41.50 -3.92
C ARG A 618 -23.33 -40.36 -3.15
N CYS A 619 -22.63 -39.76 -2.19
CA CYS A 619 -23.12 -38.64 -1.39
C CYS A 619 -22.65 -37.30 -1.97
N HIS A 620 -21.34 -37.17 -2.24
CA HIS A 620 -20.74 -35.91 -2.68
C HIS A 620 -20.74 -35.70 -4.20
N GLY A 621 -21.27 -36.64 -4.99
CA GLY A 621 -21.13 -36.62 -6.44
C GLY A 621 -19.75 -37.12 -6.86
N VAL A 622 -19.64 -37.73 -8.04
CA VAL A 622 -18.34 -38.23 -8.55
C VAL A 622 -17.32 -37.12 -8.77
N THR A 623 -17.80 -35.88 -8.93
CA THR A 623 -17.01 -34.67 -9.07
C THR A 623 -16.82 -33.89 -7.76
N GLY A 624 -17.42 -34.35 -6.64
CA GLY A 624 -17.34 -33.69 -5.35
C GLY A 624 -18.28 -32.49 -5.14
N ASP A 625 -19.18 -32.20 -6.08
CA ASP A 625 -20.04 -31.00 -6.08
C ASP A 625 -21.26 -31.06 -5.12
N GLY A 626 -21.32 -32.07 -4.24
CA GLY A 626 -22.41 -32.32 -3.31
C GLY A 626 -23.67 -32.93 -3.95
N LYS A 627 -23.68 -33.21 -5.26
CA LYS A 627 -24.86 -33.67 -6.01
C LYS A 627 -24.86 -35.17 -6.28
N GLY A 628 -24.43 -35.96 -5.29
CA GLY A 628 -24.48 -37.41 -5.37
C GLY A 628 -25.92 -37.96 -5.49
N PRO A 629 -26.11 -39.15 -6.08
CA PRO A 629 -27.43 -39.78 -6.17
C PRO A 629 -28.11 -39.95 -4.81
N ASP A 630 -27.35 -40.16 -3.73
CA ASP A 630 -27.88 -40.35 -2.39
C ASP A 630 -28.14 -39.00 -1.66
N SER A 631 -27.55 -37.88 -2.10
CA SER A 631 -27.80 -36.57 -1.47
C SER A 631 -29.25 -36.11 -1.64
N LYS A 632 -29.85 -36.39 -2.80
CA LYS A 632 -31.28 -36.15 -3.04
C LYS A 632 -32.19 -37.11 -2.28
N LEU A 633 -31.76 -38.35 -2.06
CA LEU A 633 -32.57 -39.40 -1.43
C LEU A 633 -32.66 -39.21 0.09
N LEU A 634 -31.57 -38.74 0.71
CA LEU A 634 -31.45 -38.58 2.16
C LEU A 634 -32.02 -37.23 2.66
N GLY A 635 -32.32 -36.29 1.76
CA GLY A 635 -32.86 -34.98 2.12
C GLY A 635 -31.90 -34.11 2.95
N VAL A 636 -30.61 -34.43 2.91
CA VAL A 636 -29.53 -33.70 3.60
C VAL A 636 -28.66 -33.03 2.55
N GLU A 637 -28.44 -31.73 2.71
CA GLU A 637 -27.52 -30.97 1.86
C GLU A 637 -26.08 -31.42 2.14
N MET A 638 -25.42 -31.97 1.13
CA MET A 638 -24.03 -32.40 1.21
C MET A 638 -23.12 -31.22 0.89
N PRO A 639 -21.99 -31.06 1.58
CA PRO A 639 -21.05 -29.99 1.28
C PRO A 639 -20.48 -30.16 -0.13
N ASP A 640 -20.37 -29.04 -0.83
CA ASP A 640 -19.69 -28.92 -2.11
C ASP A 640 -18.17 -28.86 -1.85
N LEU A 641 -17.50 -29.97 -2.09
CA LEU A 641 -16.06 -30.12 -1.89
C LEU A 641 -15.24 -29.43 -2.98
N THR A 642 -15.88 -28.94 -4.05
CA THR A 642 -15.25 -28.15 -5.11
C THR A 642 -15.24 -26.66 -4.78
N SER A 643 -15.95 -26.25 -3.72
CA SER A 643 -16.05 -24.84 -3.33
C SER A 643 -14.81 -24.38 -2.56
N PRO A 644 -14.13 -23.29 -2.99
CA PRO A 644 -13.04 -22.69 -2.21
C PRO A 644 -13.45 -22.28 -0.79
N LEU A 645 -14.74 -21.95 -0.57
CA LEU A 645 -15.28 -21.61 0.75
C LEU A 645 -15.30 -22.81 1.71
N PHE A 646 -15.43 -24.04 1.19
CA PHE A 646 -15.35 -25.24 2.02
C PHE A 646 -13.95 -25.37 2.61
N HIS A 647 -12.93 -25.25 1.76
CA HIS A 647 -11.50 -25.39 2.11
C HIS A 647 -10.98 -24.22 2.94
N TYR A 648 -11.48 -23.00 2.75
CA TYR A 648 -11.15 -21.87 3.64
C TYR A 648 -11.61 -22.11 5.10
N SER A 649 -12.68 -22.88 5.30
CA SER A 649 -13.30 -23.10 6.60
C SER A 649 -12.84 -24.37 7.33
N ARG A 650 -11.93 -25.14 6.72
CA ARG A 650 -11.53 -26.48 7.19
C ARG A 650 -10.05 -26.73 6.93
N SER A 651 -9.33 -27.23 7.94
CA SER A 651 -7.98 -27.73 7.75
C SER A 651 -7.97 -29.14 7.14
N SER A 652 -6.83 -29.56 6.61
CA SER A 652 -6.58 -30.93 6.16
C SER A 652 -6.85 -31.96 7.26
N ASP A 653 -6.48 -31.63 8.51
CA ASP A 653 -6.74 -32.45 9.69
C ASP A 653 -8.24 -32.61 9.99
N ASP A 654 -9.04 -31.56 9.79
CA ASP A 654 -10.50 -31.62 9.94
C ASP A 654 -11.12 -32.54 8.87
N ILE A 655 -10.64 -32.46 7.62
CA ILE A 655 -11.09 -33.32 6.52
C ILE A 655 -10.72 -34.77 6.83
N LYS A 656 -9.47 -35.02 7.23
CA LYS A 656 -8.97 -36.34 7.60
C LYS A 656 -9.78 -36.95 8.74
N LEU A 657 -9.99 -36.19 9.83
CA LEU A 657 -10.73 -36.65 11.00
C LEU A 657 -12.17 -37.05 10.66
N VAL A 658 -12.82 -36.31 9.76
CA VAL A 658 -14.18 -36.62 9.30
C VAL A 658 -14.22 -37.86 8.41
N ILE A 659 -13.21 -38.10 7.58
CA ILE A 659 -13.09 -39.34 6.80
C ILE A 659 -12.85 -40.53 7.74
N GLU A 660 -11.94 -40.40 8.70
CA GLU A 660 -11.61 -41.48 9.64
C GLU A 660 -12.78 -41.83 10.55
N LYS A 661 -13.37 -40.83 11.20
CA LYS A 661 -14.30 -41.02 12.33
C LYS A 661 -15.77 -40.74 11.96
N GLY A 662 -16.04 -40.33 10.72
CA GLY A 662 -17.38 -40.03 10.23
C GLY A 662 -17.92 -38.68 10.71
N GLY A 663 -19.10 -38.30 10.21
CA GLY A 663 -19.71 -37.00 10.48
C GLY A 663 -19.93 -36.66 11.97
N PRO A 664 -20.34 -37.60 12.84
CA PRO A 664 -20.53 -37.33 14.27
C PRO A 664 -19.29 -36.83 15.00
N ALA A 665 -18.08 -37.16 14.53
CA ALA A 665 -16.83 -36.76 15.19
C ALA A 665 -16.63 -35.24 15.25
N LEU A 666 -17.21 -34.50 14.28
CA LEU A 666 -17.23 -33.03 14.25
C LEU A 666 -18.64 -32.44 14.46
N GLY A 667 -19.54 -33.20 15.10
CA GLY A 667 -20.93 -32.78 15.31
C GLY A 667 -21.72 -32.60 14.02
N LYS A 668 -21.35 -33.34 12.96
CA LYS A 668 -22.03 -33.34 11.65
C LYS A 668 -22.98 -34.54 11.52
N SER A 669 -23.58 -34.69 10.34
CA SER A 669 -24.61 -35.69 10.07
C SER A 669 -24.17 -37.11 10.48
N PRO A 670 -25.01 -37.86 11.21
CA PRO A 670 -24.71 -39.24 11.58
C PRO A 670 -24.75 -40.21 10.38
N LEU A 671 -25.15 -39.71 9.21
CA LEU A 671 -25.21 -40.49 7.97
C LEU A 671 -23.87 -40.57 7.24
N MET A 672 -22.86 -39.78 7.64
CA MET A 672 -21.51 -39.91 7.09
C MET A 672 -20.75 -40.98 7.88
N PRO A 673 -20.50 -42.18 7.30
CA PRO A 673 -19.86 -43.28 8.02
C PRO A 673 -18.37 -43.00 8.26
N PRO A 674 -17.78 -43.59 9.31
CA PRO A 674 -16.33 -43.65 9.47
C PRO A 674 -15.71 -44.59 8.44
N TRP A 675 -14.55 -44.22 7.89
CA TRP A 675 -13.79 -45.04 6.94
C TRP A 675 -12.53 -45.66 7.56
N GLU A 676 -12.18 -45.28 8.79
CA GLU A 676 -11.13 -45.96 9.55
C GLU A 676 -11.49 -47.45 9.72
N GLY A 677 -10.54 -48.33 9.36
CA GLY A 677 -10.75 -49.79 9.38
C GLY A 677 -11.32 -50.38 8.09
N PHE A 678 -11.83 -49.56 7.17
CA PHE A 678 -12.23 -49.96 5.82
C PHE A 678 -11.23 -49.52 4.75
N LEU A 679 -10.60 -48.36 4.95
CA LEU A 679 -9.51 -47.84 4.14
C LEU A 679 -8.19 -47.93 4.89
N LYS A 680 -7.09 -48.08 4.15
CA LYS A 680 -5.73 -47.98 4.71
C LYS A 680 -5.45 -46.53 5.10
N PRO A 681 -4.60 -46.27 6.11
CA PRO A 681 -4.21 -44.90 6.49
C PRO A 681 -3.72 -44.07 5.28
N GLN A 682 -2.88 -44.66 4.42
CA GLN A 682 -2.40 -44.00 3.20
C GLN A 682 -3.52 -43.65 2.21
N GLU A 683 -4.55 -44.49 2.10
CA GLU A 683 -5.69 -44.22 1.21
C GLU A 683 -6.54 -43.06 1.73
N ILE A 684 -6.62 -42.90 3.07
CA ILE A 684 -7.28 -41.76 3.70
C ILE A 684 -6.46 -40.49 3.47
N ASP A 685 -5.14 -40.53 3.66
CA ASP A 685 -4.25 -39.40 3.38
C ASP A 685 -4.34 -38.97 1.90
N ASN A 686 -4.34 -39.93 0.98
CA ASN A 686 -4.53 -39.65 -0.44
C ASN A 686 -5.91 -39.03 -0.74
N LEU A 687 -6.99 -39.47 -0.06
CA LEU A 687 -8.31 -38.87 -0.22
C LEU A 687 -8.38 -37.42 0.27
N VAL A 688 -7.66 -37.07 1.33
CA VAL A 688 -7.55 -35.67 1.80
C VAL A 688 -6.91 -34.81 0.72
N ILE A 689 -5.75 -35.25 0.20
CA ILE A 689 -5.04 -34.58 -0.90
C ILE A 689 -5.94 -34.44 -2.13
N TYR A 690 -6.64 -35.51 -2.51
CA TYR A 690 -7.56 -35.48 -3.65
C TYR A 690 -8.70 -34.49 -3.43
N ILE A 691 -9.30 -34.44 -2.24
CA ILE A 691 -10.38 -33.50 -1.90
C ILE A 691 -9.89 -32.05 -1.93
N GLU A 692 -8.69 -31.77 -1.41
CA GLU A 692 -8.07 -30.44 -1.43
C GLU A 692 -7.81 -29.94 -2.86
N SER A 693 -7.53 -30.85 -3.80
CA SER A 693 -7.34 -30.52 -5.23
C SER A 693 -8.62 -30.27 -6.04
N LEU A 694 -9.81 -30.54 -5.47
CA LEU A 694 -11.07 -30.44 -6.21
C LEU A 694 -11.45 -29.03 -6.69
N PRO A 695 -11.16 -27.92 -5.96
CA PRO A 695 -11.44 -26.58 -6.45
C PRO A 695 -10.71 -26.25 -7.74
N ASP A 696 -9.41 -26.52 -7.82
CA ASP A 696 -8.56 -26.18 -8.97
C ASP A 696 -8.96 -26.94 -10.25
N LYS A 697 -9.54 -28.13 -10.09
CA LYS A 697 -10.01 -28.98 -11.19
C LYS A 697 -11.32 -28.51 -11.83
N HIS A 698 -12.15 -27.73 -11.12
CA HIS A 698 -13.39 -27.14 -11.68
C HIS A 698 -13.20 -25.73 -12.22
N HIS A 699 -12.02 -25.13 -12.03
CA HIS A 699 -11.69 -23.78 -12.49
C HIS A 699 -10.88 -23.72 -13.80
N LYS A 700 -10.53 -24.86 -14.41
CA LYS A 700 -9.95 -24.91 -15.77
C LYS A 700 -11.03 -24.82 -16.87
N HIS A 701 -11.70 -23.67 -16.99
CA HIS A 701 -12.52 -23.32 -18.15
C HIS A 701 -12.54 -21.82 -18.46
#